data_AF-A0A535I220-F1
#
_entry.id   AF-A0A535I220-F1
#
_cell.length_a   1.000
_cell.length_b   1.000
_cell.length_c   1.000
_cell.angle_alpha   90.00
_cell.angle_beta   90.00
_cell.angle_gamma   90.00
#
_symmetry.space_group_name_H-M   'P 1'
#
loop_
_entity.id
_entity.type
_entity.pdbx_description
1 polymer ?
#
loop_
_entity_poly.entity_id
_entity_poly.type
_entity_poly.pdbx_seq_one_letter_code
_entity_poly.pdbx_strand_id
1 'polypeptide(L)'
;MNAFACVVQTDIARTSACAGNVPGHGYPAVDFDIENGGESGDVVAAKDGVVVFRKDASNFGSPDPNNWTYANIVVIKSSSTEYAWYMHLHQASIPPGLQAGSTVLRGQKIGVEGTTGWSTGVHLHFNVATSYHCCLNPGDPLRIAPYWPGSDYTNQQRINFDEYAWTVLQQTDVGVSQNASPDCGTPSPNANQAILYDLRGYCGAYQVFDISSNPLPWSWNVPNDNASAIQVGSNITATVCVDGYFQGGCQTFFNNEPDLSTQPIGDNQISSVIVGVRVRPPASPTLLAPPNGSTPSEGPAVTLSWSVNADQSYGELDSPATGRVSFGWQNETQYAANGLPPGYTYSWHVKARNAGGESAWSEQRSFVVRPAAAANLSALAVSCHQVFLAWQARSSANVAYNVYRGVTLIAQTVENATAYQDITVAGNADVSYTLRATRNGIESDASNSASVHTPPCARLAYIYGSDTSSFNTLIASRGYAVDLLTPASAATFDFTPERTIVVGADATGWLPATLGALSASGKPIVGIGQGGAQLFAQLGLSLSNALPLTGTASGGRVVDSSNNVWWFPNLLPATSGVITLYNSNVPFVAMLNTAGAGGVVPIAQLPDNGTFAPFIAQQVGGQCYLLWGWGGPPAALTATGQLVFMNSLLTYPCTSRQQSFLPVVAH
;
A
#
# COMPACT_ATOMS: atom_id res chain seq x y z
N MET A 1 37.12 -33.90 15.03
CA MET A 1 37.72 -32.70 15.66
C MET A 1 38.95 -33.16 16.41
N ASN A 2 40.13 -32.59 16.15
CA ASN A 2 41.20 -32.61 17.15
C ASN A 2 41.08 -31.29 17.91
N ALA A 3 40.16 -31.24 18.87
CA ALA A 3 40.11 -30.15 19.82
C ALA A 3 41.38 -30.27 20.69
N PHE A 4 42.31 -29.34 20.54
CA PHE A 4 43.24 -29.03 21.61
C PHE A 4 42.83 -27.65 22.12
N ALA A 5 42.26 -27.63 23.31
CA ALA A 5 41.83 -26.39 23.93
C ALA A 5 42.85 -25.88 24.94
N CYS A 6 42.47 -24.72 25.46
CA CYS A 6 43.20 -23.87 26.37
C CYS A 6 44.03 -24.65 27.39
N VAL A 7 45.30 -24.28 27.48
CA VAL A 7 45.97 -24.27 28.78
C VAL A 7 45.23 -23.22 29.62
N VAL A 8 44.61 -23.60 30.74
CA VAL A 8 44.17 -22.62 31.75
C VAL A 8 44.75 -23.06 33.08
N GLN A 9 45.70 -22.29 33.60
CA GLN A 9 46.12 -22.41 35.00
C GLN A 9 45.08 -21.70 35.88
N THR A 10 44.34 -22.44 36.71
CA THR A 10 43.50 -21.84 37.75
C THR A 10 44.27 -21.74 39.08
N ASP A 11 44.81 -20.54 39.31
CA ASP A 11 45.32 -19.88 40.53
C ASP A 11 45.55 -20.67 41.84
N ILE A 12 46.79 -20.61 42.37
CA ILE A 12 47.10 -20.20 43.76
C ILE A 12 48.42 -19.38 43.78
N ALA A 13 48.29 -18.11 44.20
CA ALA A 13 49.22 -17.19 44.88
C ALA A 13 50.73 -17.11 44.51
N ARG A 14 51.11 -15.89 44.08
CA ARG A 14 52.46 -15.31 43.93
C ARG A 14 53.53 -15.81 44.92
N THR A 15 54.75 -16.08 44.43
CA THR A 15 56.00 -15.41 44.88
C THR A 15 57.20 -15.79 44.00
N SER A 16 57.88 -14.75 43.50
CA SER A 16 59.32 -14.63 43.20
C SER A 16 60.13 -15.83 42.66
N ALA A 17 60.66 -15.61 41.45
CA ALA A 17 61.89 -16.18 40.87
C ALA A 17 61.88 -17.67 40.50
N CYS A 18 62.36 -17.99 39.29
CA CYS A 18 63.05 -19.21 38.81
C CYS A 18 62.81 -19.32 37.28
N ALA A 19 63.80 -19.45 36.40
CA ALA A 19 64.66 -20.62 36.21
C ALA A 19 63.87 -21.94 36.10
N GLY A 20 63.21 -22.15 34.95
CA GLY A 20 62.87 -23.46 34.38
C GLY A 20 61.74 -24.26 35.04
N ASN A 21 60.51 -24.10 34.53
CA ASN A 21 59.42 -25.09 34.35
C ASN A 21 58.12 -24.34 33.98
N VAL A 22 57.15 -25.02 33.34
CA VAL A 22 55.80 -24.46 33.14
C VAL A 22 55.20 -24.23 34.55
N PRO A 23 54.72 -23.03 34.91
CA PRO A 23 54.45 -22.69 36.32
C PRO A 23 53.44 -23.67 36.95
N GLY A 24 53.84 -24.41 37.99
CA GLY A 24 52.95 -25.28 38.78
C GLY A 24 53.40 -26.74 38.90
N HIS A 25 54.00 -27.30 37.84
CA HIS A 25 54.57 -28.64 37.89
C HIS A 25 56.08 -28.57 38.13
N GLY A 26 56.57 -29.27 39.14
CA GLY A 26 58.00 -29.35 39.42
C GLY A 26 58.82 -30.02 38.30
N TYR A 27 58.20 -30.48 37.22
CA TYR A 27 58.73 -31.39 36.19
C TYR A 27 58.07 -31.17 34.80
N PRO A 28 58.62 -31.70 33.69
CA PRO A 28 58.05 -31.52 32.34
C PRO A 28 56.68 -32.20 32.10
N ALA A 29 55.59 -31.47 32.33
CA ALA A 29 54.21 -31.88 32.02
C ALA A 29 53.36 -30.71 31.52
N VAL A 30 52.22 -31.03 30.91
CA VAL A 30 51.25 -30.08 30.34
C VAL A 30 49.85 -30.51 30.75
N ASP A 31 49.05 -29.55 31.22
CA ASP A 31 47.64 -29.75 31.51
C ASP A 31 46.80 -29.11 30.39
N PHE A 32 45.79 -29.83 29.91
CA PHE A 32 44.84 -29.39 28.88
C PHE A 32 43.42 -29.36 29.43
N ASP A 33 42.67 -28.29 29.20
CA ASP A 33 41.21 -28.27 29.34
C ASP A 33 40.62 -28.30 27.93
N ILE A 34 40.17 -29.47 27.44
CA ILE A 34 39.90 -29.81 26.03
C ILE A 34 38.60 -29.18 25.49
N GLU A 35 37.58 -28.96 26.33
CA GLU A 35 36.34 -28.28 25.92
C GLU A 35 35.97 -27.06 26.78
N ASN A 36 36.91 -26.58 27.62
CA ASN A 36 36.74 -25.40 28.47
C ASN A 36 35.48 -25.50 29.36
N GLY A 37 35.40 -26.56 30.17
CA GLY A 37 34.41 -26.66 31.25
C GLY A 37 33.64 -27.97 31.47
N GLY A 38 34.13 -29.17 31.09
CA GLY A 38 33.42 -30.41 31.45
C GLY A 38 34.09 -31.74 31.06
N GLU A 39 33.59 -32.86 31.61
CA GLU A 39 34.07 -34.25 31.37
C GLU A 39 33.60 -34.79 30.00
N SER A 40 33.74 -33.98 28.94
CA SER A 40 33.27 -34.30 27.58
C SER A 40 34.36 -34.22 26.50
N GLY A 41 35.52 -33.64 26.81
CA GLY A 41 36.65 -33.55 25.88
C GLY A 41 37.31 -34.91 25.61
N ASP A 42 37.23 -35.37 24.36
CA ASP A 42 37.84 -36.62 23.93
C ASP A 42 39.37 -36.57 24.01
N VAL A 43 39.94 -37.50 24.79
CA VAL A 43 41.40 -37.69 24.86
C VAL A 43 41.80 -38.72 23.83
N VAL A 44 42.71 -38.33 22.94
CA VAL A 44 43.24 -39.19 21.86
C VAL A 44 44.73 -39.47 22.04
N ALA A 45 45.21 -40.59 21.50
CA ALA A 45 46.63 -40.94 21.54
C ALA A 45 47.47 -39.95 20.72
N ALA A 46 48.50 -39.37 21.34
CA ALA A 46 49.40 -38.42 20.69
C ALA A 46 50.31 -39.05 19.62
N LYS A 47 50.63 -40.34 19.76
CA LYS A 47 51.43 -41.14 18.82
C LYS A 47 50.94 -42.59 18.78
N ASP A 48 51.31 -43.28 17.72
CA ASP A 48 51.19 -44.74 17.65
C ASP A 48 51.96 -45.39 18.81
N GLY A 49 51.47 -46.52 19.29
CA GLY A 49 52.14 -47.25 20.36
C GLY A 49 51.37 -48.42 20.92
N VAL A 50 51.84 -48.93 22.05
CA VAL A 50 51.21 -50.03 22.78
C VAL A 50 50.84 -49.56 24.18
N VAL A 51 49.60 -49.78 24.60
CA VAL A 51 49.15 -49.49 25.96
C VAL A 51 49.90 -50.41 26.93
N VAL A 52 50.63 -49.83 27.88
CA VAL A 52 51.36 -50.58 28.91
C VAL A 52 50.71 -50.48 30.29
N PHE A 53 49.79 -49.53 30.49
CA PHE A 53 48.99 -49.42 31.69
C PHE A 53 47.60 -48.86 31.37
N ARG A 54 46.59 -49.38 32.08
CA ARG A 54 45.21 -48.90 32.04
C ARG A 54 44.65 -48.95 33.45
N LYS A 55 44.04 -47.85 33.90
CA LYS A 55 43.11 -47.84 35.03
C LYS A 55 41.98 -46.86 34.75
N ASP A 56 40.75 -47.32 34.98
CA ASP A 56 39.51 -46.64 34.61
C ASP A 56 38.42 -46.80 35.68
N ALA A 57 38.81 -47.20 36.90
CA ALA A 57 37.89 -47.66 37.94
C ALA A 57 37.50 -46.54 38.92
N SER A 58 38.30 -45.49 39.04
CA SER A 58 38.12 -44.45 40.04
C SER A 58 37.14 -43.38 39.58
N ASN A 59 36.30 -42.87 40.49
CA ASN A 59 35.53 -41.64 40.34
C ASN A 59 35.94 -40.58 41.35
N PHE A 60 37.07 -40.78 42.05
CA PHE A 60 37.50 -39.92 43.14
C PHE A 60 38.51 -38.88 42.64
N GLY A 61 38.27 -37.61 42.95
CA GLY A 61 39.15 -36.47 42.68
C GLY A 61 39.33 -35.58 43.91
N SER A 62 40.53 -35.04 44.12
CA SER A 62 40.86 -34.21 45.28
C SER A 62 42.08 -33.31 45.01
N PRO A 63 42.15 -32.09 45.58
CA PRO A 63 43.34 -31.24 45.48
C PRO A 63 44.53 -31.72 46.34
N ASP A 64 44.39 -32.80 47.13
CA ASP A 64 45.47 -33.34 47.97
C ASP A 64 46.44 -34.22 47.14
N PRO A 65 47.75 -33.89 47.12
CA PRO A 65 48.76 -34.64 46.37
C PRO A 65 48.89 -36.11 46.79
N ASN A 66 48.50 -36.47 48.02
CA ASN A 66 48.55 -37.87 48.49
C ASN A 66 47.52 -38.77 47.77
N ASN A 67 46.59 -38.18 47.02
CA ASN A 67 45.51 -38.87 46.31
C ASN A 67 45.80 -39.13 44.83
N TRP A 68 47.00 -38.82 44.32
CA TRP A 68 47.33 -39.00 42.89
C TRP A 68 47.10 -40.43 42.38
N THR A 69 47.29 -41.45 43.25
CA THR A 69 47.04 -42.85 42.88
C THR A 69 45.58 -43.18 42.58
N TYR A 70 44.64 -42.27 42.84
CA TYR A 70 43.24 -42.43 42.43
C TYR A 70 42.96 -41.94 41.00
N ALA A 71 43.92 -41.32 40.31
CA ALA A 71 43.71 -40.88 38.92
C ALA A 71 43.47 -42.08 38.01
N ASN A 72 42.51 -42.01 37.09
CA ASN A 72 42.45 -42.93 35.95
C ASN A 72 43.54 -42.55 34.95
N ILE A 73 44.21 -43.58 34.43
CA ILE A 73 45.47 -43.41 33.69
C ILE A 73 45.50 -44.38 32.51
N VAL A 74 45.91 -43.86 31.35
CA VAL A 74 46.44 -44.65 30.25
C VAL A 74 47.92 -44.32 30.09
N VAL A 75 48.78 -45.34 29.99
CA VAL A 75 50.19 -45.14 29.60
C VAL A 75 50.45 -45.88 28.30
N ILE A 76 50.98 -45.17 27.31
CA ILE A 76 51.29 -45.70 25.97
C ILE A 76 52.80 -45.66 25.76
N LYS A 77 53.37 -46.80 25.38
CA LYS A 77 54.76 -46.92 24.94
C LYS A 77 54.83 -46.71 23.42
N SER A 78 55.50 -45.66 22.98
CA SER A 78 55.67 -45.33 21.55
C SER A 78 57.04 -45.72 21.00
N SER A 79 58.05 -45.89 21.85
CA SER A 79 59.37 -46.41 21.47
C SER A 79 60.07 -47.12 22.63
N SER A 80 61.32 -47.57 22.45
CA SER A 80 62.09 -48.21 23.54
C SER A 80 62.31 -47.32 24.76
N THR A 81 62.23 -46.00 24.60
CA THR A 81 62.55 -45.00 25.64
C THR A 81 61.52 -43.87 25.66
N GLU A 82 60.27 -44.12 25.28
CA GLU A 82 59.22 -43.09 25.23
C GLU A 82 57.88 -43.66 25.69
N TYR A 83 57.36 -43.09 26.78
CA TYR A 83 56.12 -43.49 27.45
C TYR A 83 55.27 -42.26 27.73
N ALA A 84 54.15 -42.12 27.02
CA ALA A 84 53.20 -41.03 27.19
C ALA A 84 52.14 -41.40 28.24
N TRP A 85 51.90 -40.51 29.19
CA TRP A 85 50.94 -40.65 30.28
C TRP A 85 49.76 -39.70 30.05
N TYR A 86 48.56 -40.24 30.20
CA TYR A 86 47.29 -39.50 30.10
C TYR A 86 46.55 -39.72 31.41
N MET A 87 46.40 -38.68 32.22
CA MET A 87 45.91 -38.78 33.60
C MET A 87 44.68 -37.92 33.84
N HIS A 88 44.05 -38.14 35.00
CA HIS A 88 42.80 -37.51 35.45
C HIS A 88 41.55 -37.90 34.66
N LEU A 89 41.62 -38.93 33.80
CA LEU A 89 40.53 -39.34 32.92
C LEU A 89 39.22 -39.61 33.68
N HIS A 90 38.09 -39.32 33.05
CA HIS A 90 36.75 -39.56 33.61
C HIS A 90 36.51 -41.06 33.83
N GLN A 91 35.72 -41.43 34.85
CA GLN A 91 35.42 -42.83 35.16
C GLN A 91 34.74 -43.53 33.99
N ALA A 92 35.15 -44.76 33.68
CA ALA A 92 34.56 -45.59 32.63
C ALA A 92 34.60 -44.93 31.22
N SER A 93 35.52 -43.99 31.00
CA SER A 93 35.65 -43.28 29.73
C SER A 93 36.65 -43.94 28.77
N ILE A 94 37.54 -44.79 29.29
CA ILE A 94 38.54 -45.48 28.48
C ILE A 94 37.85 -46.63 27.72
N PRO A 95 37.91 -46.69 26.38
CA PRO A 95 37.23 -47.71 25.58
C PRO A 95 37.43 -49.13 26.15
N PRO A 96 36.38 -49.94 26.36
CA PRO A 96 36.50 -51.25 27.01
C PRO A 96 37.47 -52.22 26.32
N GLY A 97 37.61 -52.11 24.99
CA GLY A 97 38.56 -52.91 24.19
C GLY A 97 40.03 -52.45 24.28
N LEU A 98 40.29 -51.29 24.89
CA LEU A 98 41.63 -50.78 25.09
C LEU A 98 42.17 -51.32 26.42
N GLN A 99 43.09 -52.30 26.36
CA GLN A 99 43.69 -52.97 27.53
C GLN A 99 45.22 -52.89 27.45
N ALA A 100 45.92 -53.25 28.53
CA ALA A 100 47.37 -53.42 28.47
C ALA A 100 47.73 -54.47 27.40
N GLY A 101 48.61 -54.11 26.46
CA GLY A 101 48.95 -54.89 25.27
C GLY A 101 48.24 -54.43 23.98
N SER A 102 47.18 -53.62 24.07
CA SER A 102 46.50 -53.09 22.88
C SER A 102 47.40 -52.13 22.09
N THR A 103 47.42 -52.26 20.76
CA THR A 103 48.03 -51.27 19.88
C THR A 103 47.07 -50.10 19.69
N VAL A 104 47.61 -48.88 19.65
CA VAL A 104 46.86 -47.66 19.34
C VAL A 104 47.53 -46.90 18.21
N LEU A 105 46.72 -46.23 17.40
CA LEU A 105 47.18 -45.27 16.40
C LEU A 105 47.07 -43.84 16.93
N ARG A 106 47.92 -42.94 16.45
CA ARG A 106 47.81 -41.50 16.67
C ARG A 106 46.40 -41.05 16.32
N GLY A 107 45.76 -40.27 17.20
CA GLY A 107 44.40 -39.78 17.04
C GLY A 107 43.30 -40.76 17.44
N GLN A 108 43.62 -42.00 17.81
CA GLN A 108 42.63 -42.93 18.35
C GLN A 108 42.17 -42.47 19.74
N LYS A 109 40.85 -42.46 19.99
CA LYS A 109 40.26 -42.16 21.30
C LYS A 109 40.75 -43.17 22.35
N ILE A 110 41.23 -42.64 23.47
CA ILE A 110 41.77 -43.41 24.60
C ILE A 110 41.12 -43.06 25.94
N GLY A 111 40.25 -42.05 25.98
CA GLY A 111 39.48 -41.68 27.15
C GLY A 111 38.75 -40.37 26.94
N VAL A 112 38.22 -39.83 28.04
CA VAL A 112 37.67 -38.47 28.11
C VAL A 112 38.35 -37.77 29.28
N GLU A 113 38.63 -36.48 29.14
CA GLU A 113 39.21 -35.68 30.23
C GLU A 113 38.31 -35.70 31.46
N GLY A 114 38.89 -35.52 32.64
CA GLY A 114 38.14 -35.61 33.89
C GLY A 114 38.88 -34.95 35.03
N THR A 115 38.52 -35.31 36.26
CA THR A 115 39.10 -34.73 37.48
C THR A 115 39.56 -35.78 38.51
N THR A 116 39.88 -37.00 38.09
CA THR A 116 40.22 -38.09 39.02
C THR A 116 41.64 -38.00 39.60
N GLY A 117 41.85 -38.40 40.85
CA GLY A 117 43.14 -38.35 41.53
C GLY A 117 43.49 -36.99 42.14
N TRP A 118 44.77 -36.61 42.06
CA TRP A 118 45.24 -35.30 42.51
C TRP A 118 44.93 -34.26 41.42
N SER A 119 43.79 -33.60 41.52
CA SER A 119 43.33 -32.60 40.55
C SER A 119 42.52 -31.50 41.24
N THR A 120 42.65 -30.26 40.75
CA THR A 120 41.90 -29.08 41.19
C THR A 120 40.71 -28.74 40.27
N GLY A 121 40.56 -29.42 39.13
CA GLY A 121 39.51 -29.18 38.14
C GLY A 121 39.58 -30.15 36.97
N VAL A 122 38.59 -30.10 36.07
CA VAL A 122 38.58 -30.97 34.88
C VAL A 122 39.69 -30.57 33.92
N HIS A 123 40.63 -31.48 33.69
CA HIS A 123 41.71 -31.32 32.71
C HIS A 123 42.38 -32.68 32.43
N LEU A 124 43.05 -32.80 31.29
CA LEU A 124 44.00 -33.87 31.01
C LEU A 124 45.39 -33.45 31.49
N HIS A 125 45.99 -34.23 32.40
CA HIS A 125 47.42 -34.12 32.67
C HIS A 125 48.22 -35.04 31.75
N PHE A 126 49.18 -34.47 31.02
CA PHE A 126 49.96 -35.14 30.01
C PHE A 126 51.46 -34.95 30.23
N ASN A 127 52.18 -36.06 30.25
CA ASN A 127 53.64 -36.05 30.33
C ASN A 127 54.26 -37.24 29.57
N VAL A 128 55.54 -37.14 29.25
CA VAL A 128 56.30 -38.20 28.58
C VAL A 128 57.50 -38.57 29.44
N ALA A 129 57.71 -39.86 29.64
CA ALA A 129 58.81 -40.43 30.42
C ALA A 129 59.71 -41.33 29.57
N THR A 130 60.98 -41.47 29.96
CA THR A 130 61.95 -42.35 29.28
C THR A 130 61.92 -43.80 29.76
N SER A 131 61.36 -44.04 30.93
CA SER A 131 61.20 -45.38 31.51
C SER A 131 59.83 -45.53 32.18
N TYR A 132 59.44 -46.78 32.38
CA TYR A 132 58.18 -47.16 32.99
C TYR A 132 58.40 -48.38 33.89
N HIS A 133 57.92 -48.29 35.12
CA HIS A 133 57.94 -49.38 36.09
C HIS A 133 56.57 -49.46 36.79
N CYS A 134 56.05 -50.67 36.95
CA CYS A 134 54.75 -50.91 37.59
C CYS A 134 54.84 -52.09 38.58
N CYS A 135 54.04 -52.16 39.64
CA CYS A 135 53.00 -51.22 40.08
C CYS A 135 53.06 -50.97 41.59
N LEU A 136 52.67 -49.77 42.01
CA LEU A 136 52.28 -49.46 43.39
C LEU A 136 50.87 -50.01 43.65
N ASN A 137 50.61 -50.46 44.88
CA ASN A 137 49.31 -50.97 45.34
C ASN A 137 48.65 -52.01 44.40
N PRO A 138 49.34 -53.08 43.98
CA PRO A 138 48.82 -54.02 42.98
C PRO A 138 47.54 -54.78 43.39
N GLY A 139 47.16 -54.75 44.68
CA GLY A 139 45.93 -55.36 45.19
C GLY A 139 44.73 -54.42 45.31
N ASP A 140 44.88 -53.12 45.02
CA ASP A 140 43.81 -52.12 45.13
C ASP A 140 43.44 -51.59 43.73
N PRO A 141 42.28 -51.98 43.16
CA PRO A 141 41.89 -51.55 41.81
C PRO A 141 41.62 -50.05 41.68
N LEU A 142 41.39 -49.34 42.80
CA LEU A 142 41.21 -47.89 42.81
C LEU A 142 42.56 -47.15 42.92
N ARG A 143 43.54 -47.74 43.60
CA ARG A 143 44.85 -47.11 43.89
C ARG A 143 46.04 -47.71 43.14
N ILE A 144 45.83 -48.72 42.31
CA ILE A 144 46.89 -49.27 41.46
C ILE A 144 47.40 -48.18 40.51
N ALA A 145 48.71 -47.99 40.47
CA ALA A 145 49.34 -47.02 39.58
C ALA A 145 50.77 -47.46 39.28
N PRO A 146 51.35 -47.08 38.12
CA PRO A 146 52.78 -47.26 37.90
C PRO A 146 53.57 -46.32 38.83
N TYR A 147 54.86 -46.59 39.03
CA TYR A 147 55.71 -45.71 39.82
C TYR A 147 55.78 -44.32 39.18
N TRP A 148 55.56 -43.28 39.99
CA TRP A 148 55.55 -41.90 39.52
C TRP A 148 56.90 -41.53 38.89
N PRO A 149 56.95 -41.05 37.64
CA PRO A 149 58.22 -40.74 36.99
C PRO A 149 58.86 -39.44 37.50
N GLY A 150 58.11 -38.57 38.18
CA GLY A 150 58.54 -37.19 38.49
C GLY A 150 59.41 -36.98 39.74
N SER A 151 59.86 -38.05 40.42
CA SER A 151 60.93 -37.92 41.43
C SER A 151 62.33 -37.90 40.81
N ASP A 152 62.47 -38.28 39.54
CA ASP A 152 63.72 -38.24 38.77
C ASP A 152 63.53 -37.37 37.52
N TYR A 153 64.05 -36.14 37.58
CA TYR A 153 63.99 -35.18 36.48
C TYR A 153 64.74 -35.62 35.21
N THR A 154 65.62 -36.61 35.31
CA THR A 154 66.30 -37.19 34.13
C THR A 154 65.43 -38.18 33.39
N ASN A 155 64.35 -38.67 34.02
CA ASN A 155 63.43 -39.66 33.47
C ASN A 155 62.23 -39.05 32.72
N GLN A 156 62.14 -37.73 32.64
CA GLN A 156 61.04 -37.04 31.97
C GLN A 156 61.51 -36.26 30.75
N GLN A 157 60.68 -36.28 29.70
CA GLN A 157 60.97 -35.60 28.44
C GLN A 157 60.20 -34.31 28.32
N ARG A 158 60.88 -33.28 27.83
CA ARG A 158 60.26 -32.05 27.36
C ARG A 158 59.58 -32.33 26.03
N ILE A 159 58.33 -31.89 25.89
CA ILE A 159 57.51 -32.19 24.73
C ILE A 159 57.35 -30.91 23.91
N ASN A 160 57.69 -31.00 22.62
CA ASN A 160 57.29 -29.98 21.65
C ASN A 160 56.04 -30.49 20.94
N PHE A 161 55.02 -29.64 20.83
CA PHE A 161 53.94 -29.83 19.86
C PHE A 161 54.32 -29.19 18.53
N ASP A 162 53.69 -29.64 17.45
CA ASP A 162 53.90 -29.07 16.11
C ASP A 162 53.67 -27.55 16.09
N GLU A 163 52.78 -27.06 16.97
CA GLU A 163 52.39 -25.66 17.06
C GLU A 163 53.11 -24.88 18.18
N TYR A 164 53.51 -25.57 19.26
CA TYR A 164 54.10 -24.94 20.44
C TYR A 164 55.32 -25.73 20.92
N ALA A 165 56.51 -25.14 20.76
CA ALA A 165 57.73 -25.67 21.36
C ALA A 165 57.69 -25.54 22.89
N TRP A 166 58.39 -26.42 23.59
CA TRP A 166 58.49 -26.45 25.05
C TRP A 166 58.88 -25.10 25.66
N THR A 167 59.76 -24.35 25.00
CA THR A 167 60.17 -23.00 25.44
C THR A 167 59.04 -21.97 25.40
N VAL A 168 58.06 -22.17 24.53
CA VAL A 168 56.85 -21.32 24.41
C VAL A 168 55.84 -21.73 25.48
N LEU A 169 55.64 -23.04 25.67
CA LEU A 169 54.76 -23.58 26.73
C LEU A 169 55.16 -23.11 28.14
N GLN A 170 56.44 -22.79 28.35
CA GLN A 170 56.93 -22.24 29.63
C GLN A 170 56.56 -20.76 29.87
N GLN A 171 56.08 -20.04 28.84
CA GLN A 171 55.89 -18.59 28.87
C GLN A 171 54.43 -18.16 28.70
N THR A 172 53.54 -19.07 28.30
CA THR A 172 52.15 -18.76 27.97
C THR A 172 51.20 -19.45 28.94
N ASP A 173 50.31 -18.68 29.57
CA ASP A 173 49.25 -19.21 30.44
C ASP A 173 48.08 -19.80 29.64
N VAL A 174 48.01 -19.53 28.32
CA VAL A 174 46.96 -20.00 27.38
C VAL A 174 47.52 -20.20 25.95
N GLY A 175 47.15 -21.30 25.29
CA GLY A 175 47.43 -21.59 23.87
C GLY A 175 46.24 -22.27 23.18
N VAL A 176 45.99 -21.97 21.89
CA VAL A 176 44.87 -22.51 21.08
C VAL A 176 45.42 -23.28 19.88
N SER A 177 44.85 -24.46 19.59
CA SER A 177 45.21 -25.27 18.41
C SER A 177 45.00 -24.51 17.10
N GLN A 178 45.95 -24.58 16.17
CA GLN A 178 45.84 -24.03 14.81
C GLN A 178 45.69 -25.12 13.72
N ASN A 179 45.69 -26.40 14.09
CA ASN A 179 45.49 -27.52 13.19
C ASN A 179 44.12 -27.42 12.49
N ALA A 180 44.13 -27.31 11.15
CA ALA A 180 42.93 -27.49 10.35
C ALA A 180 42.39 -28.93 10.50
N SER A 181 41.08 -29.13 10.36
CA SER A 181 40.50 -30.49 10.29
C SER A 181 41.23 -31.28 9.19
N PRO A 182 41.69 -32.52 9.46
CA PRO A 182 42.44 -33.29 8.48
C PRO A 182 41.64 -33.45 7.19
N ASP A 183 42.24 -33.12 6.04
CA ASP A 183 41.71 -33.51 4.74
C ASP A 183 41.88 -35.03 4.60
N CYS A 184 40.77 -35.75 4.77
CA CYS A 184 40.74 -37.21 4.83
C CYS A 184 40.73 -37.87 3.44
N GLY A 185 40.80 -37.10 2.34
CA GLY A 185 40.84 -37.63 0.98
C GLY A 185 39.57 -38.39 0.57
N THR A 186 38.48 -38.23 1.30
CA THR A 186 37.17 -38.84 1.01
C THR A 186 36.43 -38.05 -0.08
N PRO A 187 35.61 -38.70 -0.92
CA PRO A 187 34.91 -38.02 -2.00
C PRO A 187 33.75 -37.17 -1.46
N SER A 188 33.52 -35.98 -2.03
CA SER A 188 32.30 -35.20 -1.76
C SER A 188 31.14 -35.64 -2.68
N PRO A 189 29.87 -35.59 -2.23
CA PRO A 189 28.74 -35.90 -3.10
C PRO A 189 28.63 -34.89 -4.24
N ASN A 190 28.15 -35.34 -5.40
CA ASN A 190 27.62 -34.42 -6.40
C ASN A 190 26.25 -33.84 -5.96
N ALA A 191 25.67 -32.96 -6.77
CA ALA A 191 24.41 -32.29 -6.44
C ALA A 191 23.23 -33.23 -6.12
N ASN A 192 23.23 -34.46 -6.63
CA ASN A 192 22.14 -35.43 -6.50
C ASN A 192 22.44 -36.58 -5.52
N GLN A 193 23.50 -36.47 -4.72
CA GLN A 193 23.94 -37.53 -3.81
C GLN A 193 23.95 -37.08 -2.35
N ALA A 194 23.80 -38.05 -1.44
CA ALA A 194 24.19 -37.90 -0.04
C ALA A 194 25.29 -38.92 0.29
N ILE A 195 26.17 -38.60 1.23
CA ILE A 195 27.21 -39.51 1.72
C ILE A 195 27.18 -39.56 3.23
N LEU A 196 27.11 -40.76 3.81
CA LEU A 196 27.38 -41.00 5.23
C LEU A 196 28.85 -41.36 5.43
N TYR A 197 29.41 -40.94 6.55
CA TYR A 197 30.78 -41.21 6.98
C TYR A 197 30.77 -41.82 8.36
N ASP A 198 31.63 -42.81 8.62
CA ASP A 198 31.74 -43.42 9.94
C ASP A 198 32.50 -42.54 10.95
N LEU A 199 33.30 -41.58 10.48
CA LEU A 199 33.97 -40.59 11.33
C LEU A 199 33.50 -39.16 11.05
N ARG A 200 33.59 -38.33 12.09
CA ARG A 200 33.30 -36.89 12.04
C ARG A 200 34.22 -36.16 11.06
N GLY A 201 33.76 -35.01 10.57
CA GLY A 201 34.51 -34.20 9.62
C GLY A 201 34.61 -34.83 8.23
N TYR A 202 33.69 -35.74 7.90
CA TYR A 202 33.59 -36.42 6.60
C TYR A 202 34.73 -37.43 6.35
N CYS A 203 35.18 -38.13 7.39
CA CYS A 203 36.35 -38.99 7.34
C CYS A 203 35.99 -40.49 7.45
N GLY A 204 36.95 -41.36 7.15
CA GLY A 204 36.83 -42.80 7.33
C GLY A 204 36.08 -43.53 6.21
N ALA A 205 35.42 -44.64 6.54
CA ALA A 205 34.57 -45.36 5.58
C ALA A 205 33.35 -44.53 5.22
N TYR A 206 32.87 -44.66 3.98
CA TYR A 206 31.78 -43.84 3.47
C TYR A 206 30.79 -44.62 2.59
N GLN A 207 29.52 -44.25 2.66
CA GLN A 207 28.45 -44.81 1.84
C GLN A 207 27.74 -43.72 1.05
N VAL A 208 27.67 -43.89 -0.28
CA VAL A 208 26.98 -42.96 -1.19
C VAL A 208 25.54 -43.41 -1.40
N PHE A 209 24.62 -42.44 -1.44
CA PHE A 209 23.20 -42.62 -1.70
C PHE A 209 22.76 -41.69 -2.84
N ASP A 210 22.27 -42.28 -3.94
CA ASP A 210 21.63 -41.56 -5.03
C ASP A 210 20.12 -41.38 -4.78
N ILE A 211 19.49 -40.46 -5.49
CA ILE A 211 18.03 -40.28 -5.49
C ILE A 211 17.34 -41.62 -5.76
N SER A 212 16.33 -41.95 -4.95
CA SER A 212 15.55 -43.21 -5.04
C SER A 212 16.33 -44.51 -4.77
N SER A 213 17.61 -44.44 -4.41
CA SER A 213 18.35 -45.60 -3.91
C SER A 213 17.93 -45.91 -2.46
N ASN A 214 17.72 -47.19 -2.14
CA ASN A 214 17.39 -47.64 -0.79
C ASN A 214 18.16 -48.93 -0.44
N PRO A 215 19.51 -48.87 -0.36
CA PRO A 215 20.31 -50.02 0.02
C PRO A 215 20.04 -50.38 1.49
N LEU A 216 19.93 -51.68 1.79
CA LEU A 216 19.79 -52.16 3.17
C LEU A 216 21.07 -51.87 3.98
N PRO A 217 20.97 -51.56 5.28
CA PRO A 217 22.12 -51.16 6.11
C PRO A 217 23.30 -52.13 6.10
N TRP A 218 23.05 -53.44 6.06
CA TRP A 218 24.13 -54.45 6.01
C TRP A 218 24.90 -54.50 4.68
N SER A 219 24.48 -53.73 3.68
CA SER A 219 25.17 -53.61 2.38
C SER A 219 26.01 -52.35 2.24
N TRP A 220 26.06 -51.52 3.30
CA TRP A 220 26.80 -50.27 3.29
C TRP A 220 28.28 -50.48 3.60
N ASN A 221 29.14 -49.61 3.07
CA ASN A 221 30.54 -49.54 3.46
C ASN A 221 30.74 -48.89 4.85
N VAL A 222 29.74 -48.13 5.32
CA VAL A 222 29.63 -47.65 6.70
C VAL A 222 28.83 -48.70 7.48
N PRO A 223 29.36 -49.30 8.56
CA PRO A 223 28.60 -50.27 9.34
C PRO A 223 27.29 -49.68 9.89
N ASN A 224 26.30 -50.55 10.11
CA ASN A 224 25.05 -50.14 10.76
C ASN A 224 25.35 -49.47 12.10
N ASP A 225 24.63 -48.38 12.41
CA ASP A 225 24.79 -47.62 13.65
C ASP A 225 26.20 -47.05 13.86
N ASN A 226 26.99 -46.82 12.79
CA ASN A 226 28.34 -46.24 12.92
C ASN A 226 28.50 -44.89 12.20
N ALA A 227 27.45 -44.33 11.61
CA ALA A 227 27.57 -43.04 10.93
C ALA A 227 27.74 -41.88 11.93
N SER A 228 28.74 -41.03 11.70
CA SER A 228 29.08 -39.86 12.52
C SER A 228 29.05 -38.52 11.77
N ALA A 229 28.95 -38.54 10.44
CA ALA A 229 28.77 -37.34 9.62
C ALA A 229 27.98 -37.62 8.34
N ILE A 230 27.37 -36.57 7.77
CA ILE A 230 26.64 -36.65 6.49
C ILE A 230 26.95 -35.44 5.60
N GLN A 231 27.15 -35.67 4.30
CA GLN A 231 27.12 -34.63 3.27
C GLN A 231 25.89 -34.79 2.39
N VAL A 232 25.29 -33.67 1.98
CA VAL A 232 24.02 -33.61 1.23
C VAL A 232 24.19 -32.71 0.01
N GLY A 233 23.98 -33.28 -1.18
CA GLY A 233 24.01 -32.57 -2.44
C GLY A 233 22.96 -31.45 -2.55
N SER A 234 23.24 -30.45 -3.39
CA SER A 234 22.43 -29.23 -3.50
C SER A 234 21.02 -29.41 -4.09
N ASN A 235 20.75 -30.53 -4.76
CA ASN A 235 19.48 -30.83 -5.43
C ASN A 235 18.63 -31.84 -4.65
N ILE A 236 19.11 -32.34 -3.51
CA ILE A 236 18.46 -33.41 -2.76
C ILE A 236 18.25 -33.03 -1.30
N THR A 237 17.40 -33.80 -0.64
CA THR A 237 17.29 -33.87 0.82
C THR A 237 17.56 -35.32 1.23
N ALA A 238 18.26 -35.50 2.34
CA ALA A 238 18.53 -36.82 2.90
C ALA A 238 17.78 -36.98 4.23
N THR A 239 16.83 -37.90 4.30
CA THR A 239 16.19 -38.26 5.57
C THR A 239 16.81 -39.55 6.07
N VAL A 240 17.38 -39.50 7.27
CA VAL A 240 18.02 -40.62 7.95
C VAL A 240 17.18 -41.04 9.15
N CYS A 241 17.16 -42.32 9.48
CA CYS A 241 16.37 -42.87 10.58
C CYS A 241 17.19 -43.84 11.42
N VAL A 242 16.88 -43.89 12.73
CA VAL A 242 17.59 -44.74 13.69
C VAL A 242 17.32 -46.23 13.51
N ASP A 243 16.15 -46.60 12.97
CA ASP A 243 15.82 -48.00 12.67
C ASP A 243 15.85 -48.25 11.15
N GLY A 244 15.97 -49.54 10.79
CA GLY A 244 15.83 -49.98 9.40
C GLY A 244 14.43 -49.71 8.83
N TYR A 245 14.30 -49.77 7.50
CA TYR A 245 13.02 -49.58 6.78
C TYR A 245 12.32 -48.24 7.07
N PHE A 246 13.08 -47.18 7.34
CA PHE A 246 12.59 -45.82 7.61
C PHE A 246 11.69 -45.69 8.84
N GLN A 247 12.01 -46.44 9.89
CA GLN A 247 11.27 -46.44 11.16
C GLN A 247 12.08 -45.76 12.27
N GLY A 248 11.45 -45.57 13.43
CA GLY A 248 12.08 -44.92 14.58
C GLY A 248 12.13 -43.39 14.46
N GLY A 249 13.02 -42.77 15.23
CA GLY A 249 13.33 -41.35 15.11
C GLY A 249 14.03 -41.07 13.77
N CYS A 250 13.51 -40.10 13.01
CA CYS A 250 14.08 -39.71 11.72
C CYS A 250 14.40 -38.20 11.69
N GLN A 251 15.44 -37.83 10.95
CA GLN A 251 15.85 -36.44 10.74
C GLN A 251 16.16 -36.20 9.27
N THR A 252 15.71 -35.05 8.75
CA THR A 252 15.99 -34.62 7.37
C THR A 252 17.10 -33.58 7.34
N PHE A 253 18.15 -33.86 6.58
CA PHE A 253 19.27 -32.98 6.34
C PHE A 253 19.14 -32.26 5.00
N PHE A 254 19.31 -30.94 5.05
CA PHE A 254 19.33 -30.03 3.89
C PHE A 254 20.75 -29.50 3.60
N ASN A 255 21.70 -29.70 4.50
CA ASN A 255 23.06 -29.22 4.37
C ASN A 255 24.01 -30.30 4.90
N ASN A 256 25.30 -30.14 4.65
CA ASN A 256 26.31 -31.01 5.23
C ASN A 256 26.33 -30.84 6.75
N GLU A 257 26.53 -31.95 7.46
CA GLU A 257 26.63 -32.03 8.90
C GLU A 257 27.92 -32.79 9.27
N PRO A 258 28.97 -32.10 9.75
CA PRO A 258 30.25 -32.73 10.08
C PRO A 258 30.24 -33.52 11.40
N ASP A 259 29.24 -33.37 12.26
CA ASP A 259 29.17 -34.06 13.56
C ASP A 259 27.72 -34.36 13.99
N LEU A 260 27.30 -35.62 13.82
CA LEU A 260 25.96 -36.09 14.18
C LEU A 260 25.71 -36.17 15.68
N SER A 261 26.74 -36.15 16.54
CA SER A 261 26.55 -36.20 18.00
C SER A 261 25.81 -34.98 18.57
N THR A 262 25.84 -33.87 17.82
CA THR A 262 25.13 -32.64 18.15
C THR A 262 23.69 -32.61 17.65
N GLN A 263 23.30 -33.62 16.86
CA GLN A 263 22.02 -33.65 16.17
C GLN A 263 20.99 -34.51 16.91
N PRO A 264 19.68 -34.23 16.76
CA PRO A 264 18.62 -35.07 17.32
C PRO A 264 18.68 -36.54 16.93
N ILE A 265 19.19 -36.87 15.73
CA ILE A 265 19.38 -38.25 15.29
C ILE A 265 20.47 -39.00 16.08
N GLY A 266 21.40 -38.29 16.74
CA GLY A 266 22.49 -38.86 17.50
C GLY A 266 23.65 -39.43 16.66
N ASP A 267 24.80 -39.56 17.31
CA ASP A 267 25.99 -40.19 16.74
C ASP A 267 25.82 -41.71 16.76
N ASN A 268 26.27 -42.40 15.71
CA ASN A 268 26.31 -43.88 15.70
C ASN A 268 24.91 -44.51 15.91
N GLN A 269 23.89 -44.00 15.21
CA GLN A 269 22.51 -44.49 15.33
C GLN A 269 21.81 -44.76 13.99
N ILE A 270 22.39 -44.39 12.85
CA ILE A 270 21.67 -44.42 11.57
C ILE A 270 21.61 -45.84 11.00
N SER A 271 20.39 -46.31 10.73
CA SER A 271 20.09 -47.63 10.14
C SER A 271 19.30 -47.57 8.82
N SER A 272 18.75 -46.42 8.41
CA SER A 272 18.19 -46.25 7.06
C SER A 272 18.26 -44.82 6.53
N VAL A 273 18.32 -44.67 5.20
CA VAL A 273 18.46 -43.36 4.52
C VAL A 273 17.56 -43.32 3.28
N ILE A 274 16.75 -42.27 3.14
CA ILE A 274 16.01 -41.95 1.92
C ILE A 274 16.49 -40.63 1.33
N VAL A 275 16.84 -40.65 0.04
CA VAL A 275 17.24 -39.46 -0.71
C VAL A 275 16.15 -39.06 -1.68
N GLY A 276 15.60 -37.86 -1.48
CA GLY A 276 14.54 -37.26 -2.30
C GLY A 276 15.01 -36.00 -3.03
N VAL A 277 14.29 -35.61 -4.09
CA VAL A 277 14.55 -34.35 -4.80
C VAL A 277 14.18 -33.18 -3.88
N ARG A 278 15.08 -32.20 -3.76
CA ARG A 278 14.81 -30.96 -3.04
C ARG A 278 13.91 -30.06 -3.88
N VAL A 279 12.64 -29.97 -3.47
CA VAL A 279 11.74 -28.95 -4.01
C VAL A 279 12.08 -27.62 -3.35
N ARG A 280 12.39 -26.61 -4.17
CA ARG A 280 12.65 -25.24 -3.70
C ARG A 280 11.36 -24.41 -3.79
N PRO A 281 11.16 -23.44 -2.87
CA PRO A 281 10.11 -22.44 -3.04
C PRO A 281 10.19 -21.79 -4.43
N PRO A 282 9.05 -21.39 -5.03
CA PRO A 282 9.06 -20.68 -6.30
C PRO A 282 9.84 -19.36 -6.23
N ALA A 283 10.31 -18.88 -7.37
CA ALA A 283 10.74 -17.48 -7.50
C ALA A 283 9.54 -16.53 -7.30
N SER A 284 9.81 -15.27 -6.94
CA SER A 284 8.77 -14.25 -6.82
C SER A 284 8.01 -14.08 -8.16
N PRO A 285 6.66 -14.02 -8.15
CA PRO A 285 5.87 -13.80 -9.36
C PRO A 285 6.26 -12.51 -10.11
N THR A 286 6.21 -12.54 -11.43
CA THR A 286 6.36 -11.34 -12.28
C THR A 286 5.00 -10.81 -12.68
N LEU A 287 4.68 -9.55 -12.34
CA LEU A 287 3.40 -8.95 -12.67
C LEU A 287 3.33 -8.56 -14.16
N LEU A 288 2.20 -8.81 -14.82
CA LEU A 288 2.00 -8.59 -16.26
C LEU A 288 1.00 -7.46 -16.52
N ALA A 289 -0.25 -7.62 -16.08
CA ALA A 289 -1.30 -6.63 -16.22
C ALA A 289 -2.00 -6.36 -14.88
N PRO A 290 -2.54 -5.16 -14.65
CA PRO A 290 -2.39 -3.99 -15.52
C PRO A 290 -0.94 -3.43 -15.51
N PRO A 291 -0.54 -2.66 -16.55
CA PRO A 291 0.72 -1.94 -16.54
C PRO A 291 0.80 -1.01 -15.32
N ASN A 292 2.01 -0.84 -14.78
CA ASN A 292 2.22 0.03 -13.62
C ASN A 292 1.86 1.48 -13.97
N GLY A 293 1.00 2.11 -13.16
CA GLY A 293 0.51 3.47 -13.37
C GLY A 293 -0.64 3.60 -14.39
N SER A 294 -1.23 2.49 -14.85
CA SER A 294 -2.36 2.55 -15.79
C SER A 294 -3.63 3.14 -15.14
N THR A 295 -4.56 3.61 -15.98
CA THR A 295 -5.77 4.32 -15.51
C THR A 295 -7.06 3.73 -16.11
N PRO A 296 -7.47 2.49 -15.77
CA PRO A 296 -8.71 1.91 -16.29
C PRO A 296 -9.96 2.72 -15.89
N SER A 297 -10.99 2.71 -16.74
CA SER A 297 -12.32 3.22 -16.37
C SER A 297 -13.03 2.23 -15.46
N GLU A 298 -13.86 2.72 -14.52
CA GLU A 298 -14.81 1.88 -13.80
C GLU A 298 -15.80 1.18 -14.76
N GLY A 299 -16.42 0.11 -14.27
CA GLY A 299 -17.38 -0.72 -15.01
C GLY A 299 -16.80 -2.09 -15.33
N PRO A 300 -15.86 -2.22 -16.28
CA PRO A 300 -15.17 -3.48 -16.56
C PRO A 300 -14.35 -3.96 -15.36
N ALA A 301 -14.21 -5.27 -15.21
CA ALA A 301 -13.27 -5.86 -14.26
C ALA A 301 -11.83 -5.45 -14.61
N VAL A 302 -11.03 -5.11 -13.60
CA VAL A 302 -9.59 -4.92 -13.78
C VAL A 302 -8.92 -6.29 -13.61
N THR A 303 -8.41 -6.86 -14.71
CA THR A 303 -7.69 -8.13 -14.67
C THR A 303 -6.27 -7.93 -14.19
N LEU A 304 -5.96 -8.47 -13.01
CA LEU A 304 -4.61 -8.61 -12.47
C LEU A 304 -4.03 -9.93 -13.00
N SER A 305 -2.88 -9.92 -13.66
CA SER A 305 -2.23 -11.14 -14.17
C SER A 305 -0.74 -11.14 -13.93
N TRP A 306 -0.18 -12.34 -13.74
CA TRP A 306 1.23 -12.54 -13.41
C TRP A 306 1.77 -13.80 -14.09
N SER A 307 3.08 -14.00 -14.06
CA SER A 307 3.72 -15.24 -14.48
C SER A 307 4.57 -15.81 -13.35
N VAL A 308 4.38 -17.10 -13.06
CA VAL A 308 5.17 -17.84 -12.07
C VAL A 308 5.10 -19.35 -12.38
N ASN A 309 6.14 -20.10 -12.03
CA ASN A 309 6.12 -21.56 -12.05
C ASN A 309 5.92 -22.07 -10.60
N ALA A 310 4.66 -22.32 -10.23
CA ALA A 310 4.24 -22.69 -8.89
C ALA A 310 2.89 -23.42 -8.93
N ASP A 311 2.50 -24.05 -7.83
CA ASP A 311 1.21 -24.74 -7.72
C ASP A 311 0.06 -23.74 -7.52
N GLN A 312 0.28 -22.70 -6.71
CA GLN A 312 -0.71 -21.68 -6.41
C GLN A 312 -0.09 -20.30 -6.17
N SER A 313 -0.89 -19.25 -6.33
CA SER A 313 -0.52 -17.86 -6.08
C SER A 313 -1.47 -17.17 -5.11
N TYR A 314 -0.98 -16.29 -4.25
CA TYR A 314 -1.77 -15.49 -3.32
C TYR A 314 -1.49 -14.02 -3.56
N GLY A 315 -2.51 -13.18 -3.58
CA GLY A 315 -2.29 -11.75 -3.71
C GLY A 315 -3.20 -10.88 -2.87
N GLU A 316 -2.75 -9.63 -2.77
CA GLU A 316 -3.43 -8.58 -2.04
C GLU A 316 -3.56 -7.35 -2.93
N LEU A 317 -4.67 -6.64 -2.74
CA LEU A 317 -5.02 -5.38 -3.39
C LEU A 317 -5.33 -4.37 -2.28
N ASP A 318 -4.71 -3.20 -2.31
CA ASP A 318 -4.83 -2.18 -1.27
C ASP A 318 -5.23 -0.83 -1.88
N SER A 319 -6.15 -0.13 -1.22
CA SER A 319 -6.54 1.23 -1.58
C SER A 319 -7.15 1.97 -0.38
N PRO A 320 -7.15 3.31 -0.35
CA PRO A 320 -7.88 4.06 0.67
C PRO A 320 -9.40 3.80 0.68
N ALA A 321 -9.98 3.31 -0.43
CA ALA A 321 -11.41 3.06 -0.54
C ALA A 321 -11.85 1.74 0.11
N THR A 322 -11.01 0.71 0.01
CA THR A 322 -11.34 -0.66 0.42
C THR A 322 -10.49 -1.17 1.57
N GLY A 323 -9.40 -0.46 1.90
CA GLY A 323 -8.29 -1.03 2.65
C GLY A 323 -7.65 -2.19 1.88
N ARG A 324 -6.87 -2.99 2.61
CA ARG A 324 -6.21 -4.17 2.08
C ARG A 324 -7.19 -5.33 1.99
N VAL A 325 -7.35 -5.85 0.79
CA VAL A 325 -8.19 -7.00 0.47
C VAL A 325 -7.28 -8.11 -0.08
N SER A 326 -7.40 -9.30 0.49
CA SER A 326 -6.80 -10.50 -0.10
C SER A 326 -7.78 -11.18 -1.05
N PHE A 327 -7.27 -11.69 -2.17
CA PHE A 327 -8.03 -12.57 -3.05
C PHE A 327 -7.71 -14.06 -2.85
N GLY A 328 -7.05 -14.43 -1.74
CA GLY A 328 -6.80 -15.83 -1.38
C GLY A 328 -5.81 -16.55 -2.32
N TRP A 329 -5.68 -17.87 -2.13
CA TRP A 329 -4.87 -18.72 -3.00
C TRP A 329 -5.61 -19.08 -4.29
N GLN A 330 -4.97 -18.83 -5.42
CA GLN A 330 -5.44 -19.02 -6.78
C GLN A 330 -4.61 -20.12 -7.46
N ASN A 331 -5.28 -20.99 -8.23
CA ASN A 331 -4.61 -21.96 -9.12
C ASN A 331 -4.25 -21.31 -10.47
N GLU A 332 -5.00 -20.28 -10.87
CA GLU A 332 -4.78 -19.53 -12.09
C GLU A 332 -3.75 -18.41 -11.86
N THR A 333 -3.17 -17.92 -12.95
CA THR A 333 -2.20 -16.80 -12.94
C THR A 333 -2.85 -15.45 -13.24
N GLN A 334 -4.15 -15.34 -12.94
CA GLN A 334 -4.95 -14.14 -13.13
C GLN A 334 -6.07 -14.01 -12.09
N TYR A 335 -6.49 -12.78 -11.82
CA TYR A 335 -7.59 -12.42 -10.93
C TYR A 335 -8.39 -11.24 -11.51
N ALA A 336 -9.71 -11.39 -11.62
CA ALA A 336 -10.61 -10.33 -12.09
C ALA A 336 -11.13 -9.50 -10.90
N ALA A 337 -10.54 -8.32 -10.67
CA ALA A 337 -10.98 -7.41 -9.63
C ALA A 337 -12.23 -6.63 -10.07
N ASN A 338 -13.36 -6.92 -9.43
CA ASN A 338 -14.66 -6.34 -9.76
C ASN A 338 -15.08 -5.28 -8.73
N GLY A 339 -15.92 -4.33 -9.15
CA GLY A 339 -16.57 -3.39 -8.25
C GLY A 339 -15.62 -2.45 -7.50
N LEU A 340 -14.48 -2.12 -8.10
CA LEU A 340 -13.50 -1.20 -7.51
C LEU A 340 -14.04 0.23 -7.53
N PRO A 341 -14.20 0.90 -6.38
CA PRO A 341 -14.61 2.30 -6.34
C PRO A 341 -13.73 3.23 -7.20
N PRO A 342 -14.31 4.07 -8.08
CA PRO A 342 -13.55 5.05 -8.85
C PRO A 342 -13.04 6.19 -7.96
N GLY A 343 -12.00 6.88 -8.43
CA GLY A 343 -11.39 8.02 -7.74
C GLY A 343 -10.30 7.62 -6.74
N TYR A 344 -9.70 6.44 -6.91
CA TYR A 344 -8.65 5.93 -6.02
C TYR A 344 -7.52 5.25 -6.80
N THR A 345 -6.34 5.31 -6.18
CA THR A 345 -5.18 4.49 -6.59
C THR A 345 -5.24 3.17 -5.84
N TYR A 346 -5.02 2.09 -6.57
CA TYR A 346 -4.93 0.73 -6.08
C TYR A 346 -3.51 0.22 -6.23
N SER A 347 -2.98 -0.44 -5.22
CA SER A 347 -1.70 -1.15 -5.28
C SER A 347 -1.86 -2.64 -5.02
N TRP A 348 -1.09 -3.47 -5.70
CA TRP A 348 -1.19 -4.92 -5.58
C TRP A 348 0.15 -5.61 -5.74
N HIS A 349 0.23 -6.80 -5.15
CA HIS A 349 1.37 -7.71 -5.18
C HIS A 349 0.91 -9.15 -5.02
N VAL A 350 1.76 -10.10 -5.44
CA VAL A 350 1.45 -11.53 -5.46
C VAL A 350 2.66 -12.33 -4.96
N LYS A 351 2.43 -13.39 -4.18
CA LYS A 351 3.41 -14.44 -3.86
C LYS A 351 2.91 -15.79 -4.36
N ALA A 352 3.78 -16.78 -4.43
CA ALA A 352 3.42 -18.12 -4.90
C ALA A 352 3.93 -19.21 -3.96
N ARG A 353 3.40 -20.42 -4.09
CA ARG A 353 3.83 -21.58 -3.29
C ARG A 353 3.89 -22.87 -4.10
N ASN A 354 4.75 -23.77 -3.64
CA ASN A 354 4.77 -25.18 -4.04
C ASN A 354 5.16 -26.04 -2.82
N ALA A 355 5.40 -27.34 -3.03
CA ALA A 355 5.84 -28.25 -1.95
C ALA A 355 7.14 -27.84 -1.24
N GLY A 356 7.96 -26.97 -1.86
CA GLY A 356 9.19 -26.43 -1.27
C GLY A 356 8.98 -25.23 -0.35
N GLY A 357 7.77 -24.63 -0.33
CA GLY A 357 7.42 -23.47 0.48
C GLY A 357 6.87 -22.30 -0.34
N GLU A 358 6.82 -21.13 0.30
CA GLU A 358 6.32 -19.88 -0.31
C GLU A 358 7.48 -19.02 -0.85
N SER A 359 7.22 -18.33 -1.97
CA SER A 359 8.12 -17.33 -2.53
C SER A 359 8.09 -16.04 -1.69
N ALA A 360 9.08 -15.17 -1.92
CA ALA A 360 8.93 -13.75 -1.60
C ALA A 360 7.77 -13.13 -2.41
N TRP A 361 7.25 -12.00 -1.93
CA TRP A 361 6.30 -11.18 -2.68
C TRP A 361 6.92 -10.66 -3.98
N SER A 362 6.09 -10.49 -5.01
CA SER A 362 6.45 -9.75 -6.21
C SER A 362 6.77 -8.28 -5.89
N GLU A 363 7.35 -7.58 -6.86
CA GLU A 363 7.27 -6.12 -6.89
C GLU A 363 5.82 -5.63 -6.74
N GLN A 364 5.64 -4.46 -6.16
CA GLN A 364 4.33 -3.82 -6.04
C GLN A 364 4.02 -3.02 -7.30
N ARG A 365 2.82 -3.19 -7.87
CA ARG A 365 2.31 -2.35 -8.97
C ARG A 365 1.09 -1.57 -8.53
N SER A 366 0.84 -0.45 -9.22
CA SER A 366 -0.34 0.37 -8.99
C SER A 366 -1.12 0.71 -10.26
N PHE A 367 -2.39 1.04 -10.11
CA PHE A 367 -3.26 1.60 -11.15
C PHE A 367 -4.31 2.52 -10.52
N VAL A 368 -4.92 3.40 -11.32
CA VAL A 368 -5.95 4.35 -10.87
C VAL A 368 -7.27 4.05 -11.55
N VAL A 369 -8.33 3.80 -10.78
CA VAL A 369 -9.67 3.60 -11.35
C VAL A 369 -10.32 4.97 -11.57
N ARG A 370 -10.54 5.33 -12.83
CA ARG A 370 -11.19 6.60 -13.23
C ARG A 370 -12.71 6.47 -13.18
N PRO A 371 -13.45 7.54 -12.83
CA PRO A 371 -14.89 7.58 -13.00
C PRO A 371 -15.31 7.32 -14.45
N ALA A 372 -16.54 6.84 -14.65
CA ALA A 372 -17.13 6.67 -15.96
C ALA A 372 -17.52 8.04 -16.53
N ALA A 373 -17.20 8.25 -17.80
CA ALA A 373 -17.58 9.46 -18.51
C ALA A 373 -19.12 9.61 -18.57
N ALA A 374 -19.60 10.85 -18.46
CA ALA A 374 -21.00 11.15 -18.72
C ALA A 374 -21.38 10.77 -20.15
N ALA A 375 -22.63 10.34 -20.34
CA ALA A 375 -23.18 10.01 -21.65
C ALA A 375 -24.32 10.97 -22.00
N ASN A 376 -24.71 10.98 -23.28
CA ASN A 376 -25.86 11.73 -23.77
C ASN A 376 -25.82 13.22 -23.37
N LEU A 377 -24.62 13.83 -23.37
CA LEU A 377 -24.49 15.26 -23.19
C LEU A 377 -25.23 15.97 -24.33
N SER A 378 -26.11 16.89 -23.96
CA SER A 378 -26.86 17.76 -24.86
C SER A 378 -26.68 19.21 -24.47
N ALA A 379 -26.73 20.09 -25.46
CA ALA A 379 -26.63 21.53 -25.29
C ALA A 379 -27.79 22.22 -26.00
N LEU A 380 -28.43 23.17 -25.32
CA LEU A 380 -29.54 23.96 -25.85
C LEU A 380 -29.26 25.45 -25.63
N ALA A 381 -29.21 26.23 -26.69
CA ALA A 381 -29.14 27.68 -26.61
C ALA A 381 -30.51 28.21 -26.15
N VAL A 382 -30.57 28.69 -24.91
CA VAL A 382 -31.78 29.25 -24.29
C VAL A 382 -31.93 30.73 -24.64
N SER A 383 -30.80 31.44 -24.74
CA SER A 383 -30.73 32.83 -25.21
C SER A 383 -29.37 33.11 -25.86
N CYS A 384 -29.15 34.35 -26.28
CA CYS A 384 -27.85 34.74 -26.82
C CYS A 384 -26.70 34.61 -25.81
N HIS A 385 -26.97 34.70 -24.49
CA HIS A 385 -25.95 34.58 -23.44
C HIS A 385 -26.15 33.35 -22.55
N GLN A 386 -26.94 32.37 -22.97
CA GLN A 386 -27.25 31.23 -22.12
C GLN A 386 -27.37 29.94 -22.89
N VAL A 387 -26.60 28.94 -22.46
CA VAL A 387 -26.72 27.54 -22.90
C VAL A 387 -27.05 26.67 -21.69
N PHE A 388 -28.08 25.85 -21.84
CA PHE A 388 -28.42 24.80 -20.88
C PHE A 388 -27.80 23.47 -21.33
N LEU A 389 -27.09 22.82 -20.42
CA LEU A 389 -26.50 21.51 -20.60
C LEU A 389 -27.26 20.49 -19.75
N ALA A 390 -27.49 19.30 -20.32
CA ALA A 390 -28.02 18.15 -19.60
C ALA A 390 -27.31 16.87 -20.06
N TRP A 391 -27.12 15.93 -19.14
CA TRP A 391 -26.40 14.68 -19.40
C TRP A 391 -26.90 13.52 -18.54
N GLN A 392 -26.51 12.31 -18.93
CA GLN A 392 -26.70 11.10 -18.15
C GLN A 392 -25.46 10.81 -17.30
N ALA A 393 -25.64 10.78 -15.97
CA ALA A 393 -24.62 10.30 -15.05
C ALA A 393 -24.40 8.78 -15.21
N ARG A 394 -23.13 8.35 -15.23
CA ARG A 394 -22.74 6.95 -15.47
C ARG A 394 -21.85 6.35 -14.40
N SER A 395 -21.22 7.19 -13.56
CA SER A 395 -20.35 6.74 -12.47
C SER A 395 -21.13 6.03 -11.39
N SER A 396 -20.55 4.97 -10.80
CA SER A 396 -21.16 4.26 -9.67
C SER A 396 -20.99 5.01 -8.34
N ALA A 397 -20.11 6.00 -8.31
CA ALA A 397 -19.86 6.86 -7.16
C ALA A 397 -20.46 8.25 -7.36
N ASN A 398 -20.64 8.97 -6.24
CA ASN A 398 -20.94 10.39 -6.26
C ASN A 398 -19.76 11.17 -6.85
N VAL A 399 -19.99 11.86 -7.96
CA VAL A 399 -18.97 12.60 -8.70
C VAL A 399 -19.46 13.98 -9.08
N ALA A 400 -18.55 14.95 -9.07
CA ALA A 400 -18.76 16.25 -9.71
C ALA A 400 -18.44 16.16 -11.22
N TYR A 401 -18.83 17.16 -11.99
CA TYR A 401 -18.50 17.26 -13.41
C TYR A 401 -17.73 18.54 -13.70
N ASN A 402 -16.55 18.41 -14.30
CA ASN A 402 -15.82 19.50 -14.90
C ASN A 402 -16.43 19.81 -16.26
N VAL A 403 -16.93 21.04 -16.42
CA VAL A 403 -17.60 21.53 -17.62
C VAL A 403 -16.59 22.30 -18.47
N TYR A 404 -16.29 21.74 -19.63
CA TYR A 404 -15.39 22.37 -20.59
C TYR A 404 -16.18 22.99 -21.74
N ARG A 405 -15.86 24.25 -22.07
CA ARG A 405 -16.29 24.93 -23.30
C ARG A 405 -15.09 25.00 -24.24
N GLY A 406 -15.13 24.24 -25.33
CA GLY A 406 -13.93 23.91 -26.10
C GLY A 406 -12.92 23.19 -25.21
N VAL A 407 -11.74 23.80 -25.02
CA VAL A 407 -10.68 23.28 -24.13
C VAL A 407 -10.63 23.98 -22.77
N THR A 408 -11.48 24.98 -22.54
CA THR A 408 -11.44 25.80 -21.33
C THR A 408 -12.40 25.25 -20.27
N LEU A 409 -11.88 24.96 -19.07
CA LEU A 409 -12.71 24.65 -17.90
C LEU A 409 -13.45 25.92 -17.47
N ILE A 410 -14.78 25.91 -17.53
CA ILE A 410 -15.61 27.07 -17.15
C ILE A 410 -16.28 26.89 -15.79
N ALA A 411 -16.47 25.66 -15.34
CA ALA A 411 -17.07 25.36 -14.04
C ALA A 411 -16.79 23.91 -13.61
N GLN A 412 -16.87 23.67 -12.30
CA GLN A 412 -17.06 22.35 -11.72
C GLN A 412 -18.42 22.33 -11.02
N THR A 413 -19.25 21.34 -11.31
CA THR A 413 -20.57 21.21 -10.66
C THR A 413 -20.43 20.70 -9.23
N VAL A 414 -21.53 20.76 -8.48
CA VAL A 414 -21.68 19.92 -7.28
C VAL A 414 -21.76 18.43 -7.65
N GLU A 415 -21.57 17.55 -6.68
CA GLU A 415 -21.69 16.11 -6.87
C GLU A 415 -23.09 15.72 -7.38
N ASN A 416 -23.15 14.74 -8.28
CA ASN A 416 -24.36 14.17 -8.88
C ASN A 416 -25.24 15.14 -9.68
N ALA A 417 -24.72 16.32 -10.04
CA ALA A 417 -25.42 17.19 -10.98
C ALA A 417 -25.65 16.47 -12.32
N THR A 418 -26.82 16.67 -12.92
CA THR A 418 -27.21 16.16 -14.24
C THR A 418 -27.51 17.28 -15.24
N ALA A 419 -27.36 18.54 -14.81
CA ALA A 419 -27.56 19.72 -15.62
C ALA A 419 -26.66 20.89 -15.16
N TYR A 420 -26.36 21.79 -16.09
CA TYR A 420 -25.58 23.02 -15.85
C TYR A 420 -26.05 24.13 -16.80
N GLN A 421 -25.98 25.39 -16.34
CA GLN A 421 -26.28 26.56 -17.17
C GLN A 421 -25.02 27.40 -17.36
N ASP A 422 -24.55 27.49 -18.60
CA ASP A 422 -23.52 28.45 -18.98
C ASP A 422 -24.19 29.79 -19.32
N ILE A 423 -24.13 30.73 -18.39
CA ILE A 423 -24.63 32.11 -18.54
C ILE A 423 -23.55 33.11 -19.00
N THR A 424 -22.39 32.60 -19.42
CA THR A 424 -21.21 33.41 -19.77
C THR A 424 -20.87 33.36 -21.26
N VAL A 425 -21.67 32.65 -22.06
CA VAL A 425 -21.48 32.50 -23.50
C VAL A 425 -21.79 33.80 -24.23
N ALA A 426 -21.07 34.11 -25.30
CA ALA A 426 -21.37 35.27 -26.14
C ALA A 426 -22.54 34.99 -27.11
N GLY A 427 -23.26 36.04 -27.51
CA GLY A 427 -24.27 35.96 -28.56
C GLY A 427 -23.69 35.71 -29.95
N ASN A 428 -24.47 35.08 -30.82
CA ASN A 428 -24.08 34.73 -32.19
C ASN A 428 -22.78 33.90 -32.27
N ALA A 429 -22.65 32.90 -31.41
CA ALA A 429 -21.43 32.12 -31.26
C ALA A 429 -21.70 30.61 -31.38
N ASP A 430 -20.86 29.92 -32.14
CA ASP A 430 -20.76 28.47 -32.12
C ASP A 430 -19.93 28.03 -30.92
N VAL A 431 -20.54 27.23 -30.05
CA VAL A 431 -19.88 26.68 -28.86
C VAL A 431 -20.02 25.18 -28.80
N SER A 432 -19.00 24.52 -28.25
CA SER A 432 -18.99 23.07 -28.03
C SER A 432 -18.62 22.77 -26.59
N TYR A 433 -19.30 21.80 -25.99
CA TYR A 433 -19.11 21.40 -24.61
C TYR A 433 -18.71 19.94 -24.50
N THR A 434 -17.84 19.64 -23.54
CA THR A 434 -17.55 18.28 -23.07
C THR A 434 -17.52 18.28 -21.55
N LEU A 435 -17.90 17.14 -20.95
CA LEU A 435 -17.83 16.95 -19.51
C LEU A 435 -16.80 15.89 -19.16
N ARG A 436 -16.20 16.04 -17.98
CA ARG A 436 -15.41 14.99 -17.33
C ARG A 436 -15.91 14.82 -15.91
N ALA A 437 -16.34 13.60 -15.56
CA ALA A 437 -16.64 13.27 -14.17
C ALA A 437 -15.34 13.33 -13.36
N THR A 438 -15.39 13.84 -12.14
CA THR A 438 -14.21 13.99 -11.29
C THR A 438 -14.49 13.58 -9.85
N ARG A 439 -13.51 12.87 -9.26
CA ARG A 439 -13.51 12.47 -7.85
C ARG A 439 -12.09 12.40 -7.34
N ASN A 440 -11.82 13.02 -6.19
CA ASN A 440 -10.48 13.07 -5.59
C ASN A 440 -9.39 13.58 -6.56
N GLY A 441 -9.75 14.49 -7.47
CA GLY A 441 -8.84 15.02 -8.49
C GLY A 441 -8.57 14.10 -9.69
N ILE A 442 -9.23 12.93 -9.75
CA ILE A 442 -9.12 12.00 -10.87
C ILE A 442 -10.31 12.21 -11.82
N GLU A 443 -10.01 12.55 -13.06
CA GLU A 443 -11.02 12.75 -14.11
C GLU A 443 -11.31 11.46 -14.90
N SER A 444 -12.54 11.34 -15.38
CA SER A 444 -12.94 10.40 -16.43
C SER A 444 -12.36 10.80 -17.79
N ASP A 445 -12.53 9.91 -18.78
CA ASP A 445 -12.48 10.35 -20.18
C ASP A 445 -13.58 11.39 -20.46
N ALA A 446 -13.45 12.12 -21.57
CA ALA A 446 -14.46 13.11 -21.96
C ALA A 446 -15.78 12.42 -22.36
N SER A 447 -16.90 13.06 -22.05
CA SER A 447 -18.21 12.73 -22.62
C SER A 447 -18.20 12.91 -24.15
N ASN A 448 -19.31 12.55 -24.81
CA ASN A 448 -19.56 13.06 -26.15
C ASN A 448 -19.53 14.61 -26.16
N SER A 449 -19.15 15.20 -27.29
CA SER A 449 -19.24 16.64 -27.49
C SER A 449 -20.69 17.04 -27.80
N ALA A 450 -21.14 18.16 -27.22
CA ALA A 450 -22.42 18.78 -27.55
C ALA A 450 -22.18 20.20 -28.05
N SER A 451 -22.54 20.46 -29.31
CA SER A 451 -22.35 21.76 -29.94
C SER A 451 -23.67 22.46 -30.17
N VAL A 452 -23.68 23.79 -30.02
CA VAL A 452 -24.86 24.62 -30.24
C VAL A 452 -24.45 26.02 -30.71
N HIS A 453 -25.29 26.64 -31.53
CA HIS A 453 -25.14 28.04 -31.94
C HIS A 453 -26.05 28.92 -31.07
N THR A 454 -25.49 29.91 -30.37
CA THR A 454 -26.29 30.91 -29.67
C THR A 454 -26.84 31.92 -30.68
N PRO A 455 -28.12 32.35 -30.57
CA PRO A 455 -28.65 33.36 -31.47
C PRO A 455 -27.96 34.72 -31.23
N PRO A 456 -28.03 35.66 -32.19
CA PRO A 456 -27.66 37.05 -31.94
C PRO A 456 -28.45 37.66 -30.80
N CYS A 457 -27.83 38.57 -30.06
CA CYS A 457 -28.56 39.30 -29.02
C CYS A 457 -29.58 40.26 -29.62
N ALA A 458 -30.75 40.28 -29.00
CA ALA A 458 -31.81 41.19 -29.35
C ALA A 458 -31.39 42.65 -29.13
N ARG A 459 -31.92 43.55 -29.94
CA ARG A 459 -31.86 44.99 -29.71
C ARG A 459 -33.10 45.43 -28.92
N LEU A 460 -32.94 46.42 -28.05
CA LEU A 460 -34.01 46.99 -27.25
C LEU A 460 -34.01 48.52 -27.42
N ALA A 461 -35.20 49.12 -27.52
CA ALA A 461 -35.31 50.57 -27.41
C ALA A 461 -35.63 50.97 -25.96
N TYR A 462 -35.00 52.02 -25.45
CA TYR A 462 -35.29 52.58 -24.13
C TYR A 462 -35.68 54.05 -24.25
N ILE A 463 -36.94 54.34 -23.99
CA ILE A 463 -37.48 55.71 -23.98
C ILE A 463 -37.36 56.26 -22.56
N TYR A 464 -36.58 57.33 -22.40
CA TYR A 464 -36.28 57.95 -21.11
C TYR A 464 -36.76 59.40 -21.04
N GLY A 465 -37.00 59.89 -19.82
CA GLY A 465 -37.26 61.31 -19.55
C GLY A 465 -35.97 62.08 -19.35
N SER A 466 -35.61 62.32 -18.09
CA SER A 466 -34.37 62.98 -17.69
C SER A 466 -33.22 61.99 -17.47
N ASP A 467 -33.52 60.73 -17.18
CA ASP A 467 -32.55 59.78 -16.63
C ASP A 467 -32.14 58.73 -17.66
N THR A 468 -31.11 59.05 -18.47
CA THR A 468 -30.52 58.15 -19.48
C THR A 468 -29.94 56.85 -18.92
N SER A 469 -29.71 56.78 -17.61
CA SER A 469 -28.94 55.74 -16.92
C SER A 469 -29.75 54.89 -15.93
N SER A 470 -31.09 54.90 -16.00
CA SER A 470 -31.92 54.00 -15.20
C SER A 470 -31.84 52.55 -15.75
N PHE A 471 -32.93 51.83 -15.99
CA PHE A 471 -32.90 50.40 -16.35
C PHE A 471 -32.03 50.01 -17.58
N ASN A 472 -31.66 50.95 -18.44
CA ASN A 472 -30.66 50.74 -19.51
C ASN A 472 -29.34 50.13 -18.98
N THR A 473 -28.84 50.59 -17.83
CA THR A 473 -27.57 50.08 -17.26
C THR A 473 -27.63 48.57 -16.99
N LEU A 474 -28.75 48.09 -16.45
CA LEU A 474 -28.99 46.66 -16.25
C LEU A 474 -29.03 45.91 -17.58
N ILE A 475 -29.75 46.43 -18.57
CA ILE A 475 -29.92 45.79 -19.88
C ILE A 475 -28.58 45.68 -20.61
N ALA A 476 -27.84 46.78 -20.70
CA ALA A 476 -26.53 46.85 -21.33
C ALA A 476 -25.49 45.99 -20.59
N SER A 477 -25.56 45.90 -19.25
CA SER A 477 -24.67 45.02 -18.47
C SER A 477 -24.83 43.53 -18.81
N ARG A 478 -25.95 43.14 -19.43
CA ARG A 478 -26.24 41.78 -19.90
C ARG A 478 -25.91 41.58 -21.39
N GLY A 479 -25.21 42.54 -22.01
CA GLY A 479 -24.73 42.47 -23.40
C GLY A 479 -25.80 42.71 -24.46
N TYR A 480 -26.98 43.24 -24.10
CA TYR A 480 -28.00 43.64 -25.07
C TYR A 480 -27.71 45.06 -25.56
N ALA A 481 -27.80 45.27 -26.88
CA ALA A 481 -27.71 46.60 -27.47
C ALA A 481 -28.99 47.38 -27.16
N VAL A 482 -28.83 48.64 -26.75
CA VAL A 482 -29.96 49.52 -26.38
C VAL A 482 -29.89 50.83 -27.15
N ASP A 483 -30.95 51.14 -27.89
CA ASP A 483 -31.14 52.45 -28.51
C ASP A 483 -31.86 53.39 -27.54
N LEU A 484 -31.17 54.47 -27.15
CA LEU A 484 -31.69 55.45 -26.19
C LEU A 484 -32.48 56.54 -26.91
N LEU A 485 -33.74 56.72 -26.53
CA LEU A 485 -34.67 57.64 -27.17
C LEU A 485 -35.33 58.58 -26.15
N THR A 486 -35.51 59.84 -26.53
CA THR A 486 -36.49 60.72 -25.86
C THR A 486 -37.89 60.50 -26.46
N PRO A 487 -38.98 60.86 -25.77
CA PRO A 487 -40.34 60.79 -26.33
C PRO A 487 -40.49 61.49 -27.68
N ALA A 488 -39.77 62.59 -27.91
CA ALA A 488 -39.74 63.29 -29.19
C ALA A 488 -39.04 62.47 -30.28
N SER A 489 -37.85 61.94 -30.01
CA SER A 489 -37.10 61.15 -31.01
C SER A 489 -37.78 59.81 -31.36
N ALA A 490 -38.55 59.24 -30.42
CA ALA A 490 -39.32 58.02 -30.63
C ALA A 490 -40.44 58.18 -31.68
N ALA A 491 -40.89 59.40 -31.97
CA ALA A 491 -41.93 59.65 -32.98
C ALA A 491 -41.49 59.31 -34.41
N THR A 492 -40.18 59.31 -34.69
CA THR A 492 -39.60 59.08 -36.03
C THR A 492 -38.64 57.90 -36.07
N PHE A 493 -38.49 57.16 -34.97
CA PHE A 493 -37.55 56.04 -34.86
C PHE A 493 -38.09 54.79 -35.56
N ASP A 494 -37.22 54.07 -36.27
CA ASP A 494 -37.55 52.78 -36.85
C ASP A 494 -37.43 51.67 -35.80
N PHE A 495 -38.56 51.21 -35.26
CA PHE A 495 -38.58 50.12 -34.28
C PHE A 495 -38.47 48.73 -34.91
N THR A 496 -38.40 48.58 -36.23
CA THR A 496 -38.30 47.28 -36.92
C THR A 496 -37.20 46.36 -36.37
N PRO A 497 -35.94 46.82 -36.11
CA PRO A 497 -34.88 45.96 -35.56
C PRO A 497 -35.04 45.62 -34.08
N GLU A 498 -35.92 46.33 -33.37
CA GLU A 498 -36.08 46.20 -31.92
C GLU A 498 -36.94 45.01 -31.54
N ARG A 499 -36.58 44.33 -30.45
CA ARG A 499 -37.40 43.24 -29.89
C ARG A 499 -38.52 43.78 -29.01
N THR A 500 -38.18 44.72 -28.14
CA THR A 500 -39.07 45.26 -27.10
C THR A 500 -38.73 46.74 -26.89
N ILE A 501 -39.76 47.54 -26.64
CA ILE A 501 -39.64 48.96 -26.29
C ILE A 501 -39.83 49.08 -24.78
N VAL A 502 -38.86 49.65 -24.09
CA VAL A 502 -38.91 49.91 -22.65
C VAL A 502 -39.17 51.38 -22.43
N VAL A 503 -40.09 51.70 -21.53
CA VAL A 503 -40.48 53.07 -21.22
C VAL A 503 -40.16 53.34 -19.76
N GLY A 504 -39.25 54.29 -19.53
CA GLY A 504 -38.81 54.70 -18.20
C GLY A 504 -39.93 55.29 -17.36
N ALA A 505 -39.75 55.25 -16.03
CA ALA A 505 -40.73 55.78 -15.08
C ALA A 505 -40.88 57.31 -15.14
N ASP A 506 -39.89 58.00 -15.69
CA ASP A 506 -39.79 59.44 -15.88
C ASP A 506 -40.17 59.90 -17.31
N ALA A 507 -40.43 58.95 -18.22
CA ALA A 507 -40.82 59.26 -19.58
C ALA A 507 -42.25 59.84 -19.59
N THR A 508 -42.33 61.15 -19.81
CA THR A 508 -43.57 61.93 -19.83
C THR A 508 -43.61 62.84 -21.07
N GLY A 509 -44.69 63.62 -21.24
CA GLY A 509 -44.77 64.59 -22.35
C GLY A 509 -44.97 63.95 -23.73
N TRP A 510 -45.72 62.85 -23.79
CA TRP A 510 -46.01 62.11 -25.02
C TRP A 510 -46.74 62.96 -26.06
N LEU A 511 -46.15 63.06 -27.25
CA LEU A 511 -46.77 63.71 -28.40
C LEU A 511 -47.69 62.71 -29.14
N PRO A 512 -48.76 63.17 -29.80
CA PRO A 512 -49.63 62.30 -30.60
C PRO A 512 -48.87 61.46 -31.63
N ALA A 513 -47.82 62.02 -32.25
CA ALA A 513 -46.97 61.30 -33.19
C ALA A 513 -46.20 60.15 -32.53
N THR A 514 -45.70 60.34 -31.30
CA THR A 514 -45.03 59.28 -30.53
C THR A 514 -45.99 58.15 -30.19
N LEU A 515 -47.20 58.47 -29.73
CA LEU A 515 -48.24 57.46 -29.45
C LEU A 515 -48.60 56.67 -30.72
N GLY A 516 -48.68 57.35 -31.87
CA GLY A 516 -48.88 56.72 -33.18
C GLY A 516 -47.74 55.78 -33.56
N ALA A 517 -46.48 56.19 -33.40
CA ALA A 517 -45.32 55.35 -33.69
C ALA A 517 -45.26 54.10 -32.80
N LEU A 518 -45.52 54.25 -31.49
CA LEU A 518 -45.51 53.15 -30.53
C LEU A 518 -46.60 52.11 -30.81
N SER A 519 -47.83 52.57 -31.08
CA SER A 519 -48.96 51.68 -31.43
C SER A 519 -48.81 51.03 -32.80
N ALA A 520 -48.16 51.69 -33.76
CA ALA A 520 -47.89 51.11 -35.09
C ALA A 520 -46.68 50.16 -35.11
N SER A 521 -45.80 50.22 -34.10
CA SER A 521 -44.57 49.42 -34.06
C SER A 521 -44.81 47.90 -34.04
N GLY A 522 -45.95 47.46 -33.49
CA GLY A 522 -46.26 46.05 -33.25
C GLY A 522 -45.32 45.37 -32.25
N LYS A 523 -44.41 46.11 -31.59
CA LYS A 523 -43.43 45.56 -30.65
C LYS A 523 -43.99 45.51 -29.22
N PRO A 524 -43.64 44.50 -28.41
CA PRO A 524 -43.89 44.53 -26.98
C PRO A 524 -43.43 45.84 -26.34
N ILE A 525 -44.25 46.41 -25.46
CA ILE A 525 -43.91 47.61 -24.69
C ILE A 525 -43.93 47.28 -23.20
N VAL A 526 -42.80 47.52 -22.53
CA VAL A 526 -42.66 47.39 -21.07
C VAL A 526 -42.59 48.77 -20.44
N GLY A 527 -43.68 49.19 -19.81
CA GLY A 527 -43.78 50.44 -19.09
C GLY A 527 -43.37 50.29 -17.63
N ILE A 528 -42.45 51.13 -17.17
CA ILE A 528 -41.95 51.11 -15.79
C ILE A 528 -42.70 52.17 -14.97
N GLY A 529 -43.20 51.78 -13.80
CA GLY A 529 -43.79 52.67 -12.81
C GLY A 529 -44.84 53.65 -13.37
N GLN A 530 -44.73 54.90 -12.95
CA GLN A 530 -45.71 55.94 -13.29
C GLN A 530 -45.66 56.38 -14.76
N GLY A 531 -44.47 56.54 -15.35
CA GLY A 531 -44.32 56.87 -16.77
C GLY A 531 -44.97 55.83 -17.69
N GLY A 532 -44.76 54.55 -17.41
CA GLY A 532 -45.42 53.45 -18.11
C GLY A 532 -46.95 53.47 -17.96
N ALA A 533 -47.44 53.65 -16.73
CA ALA A 533 -48.87 53.77 -16.46
C ALA A 533 -49.52 54.95 -17.19
N GLN A 534 -48.84 56.10 -17.25
CA GLN A 534 -49.32 57.29 -17.97
C GLN A 534 -49.36 57.08 -19.48
N LEU A 535 -48.34 56.44 -20.07
CA LEU A 535 -48.34 56.07 -21.48
C LEU A 535 -49.55 55.18 -21.80
N PHE A 536 -49.76 54.13 -21.01
CA PHE A 536 -50.84 53.17 -21.24
C PHE A 536 -52.23 53.82 -21.12
N ALA A 537 -52.39 54.80 -20.22
CA ALA A 537 -53.60 55.62 -20.13
C ALA A 537 -53.87 56.43 -21.40
N GLN A 538 -52.83 57.04 -21.98
CA GLN A 538 -52.96 57.81 -23.21
C GLN A 538 -53.18 56.95 -24.46
N LEU A 539 -52.67 55.72 -24.46
CA LEU A 539 -52.98 54.71 -25.48
C LEU A 539 -54.38 54.10 -25.32
N GLY A 540 -55.13 54.45 -24.26
CA GLY A 540 -56.49 53.97 -24.02
C GLY A 540 -56.56 52.47 -23.71
N LEU A 541 -55.52 51.90 -23.11
CA LEU A 541 -55.45 50.47 -22.81
C LEU A 541 -56.37 50.10 -21.64
N SER A 542 -57.04 48.96 -21.70
CA SER A 542 -57.94 48.49 -20.61
C SER A 542 -57.20 48.21 -19.30
N LEU A 543 -55.91 47.87 -19.37
CA LEU A 543 -55.05 47.73 -18.19
C LEU A 543 -54.86 49.07 -17.47
N SER A 544 -55.05 50.19 -18.15
CA SER A 544 -55.02 51.52 -17.57
C SER A 544 -56.42 51.88 -17.09
N ASN A 545 -56.61 51.90 -15.77
CA ASN A 545 -57.85 52.33 -15.14
C ASN A 545 -57.69 53.76 -14.61
N ALA A 546 -58.81 54.46 -14.41
CA ALA A 546 -58.81 55.84 -13.96
C ALA A 546 -58.39 56.05 -12.50
N LEU A 547 -58.22 54.97 -11.70
CA LEU A 547 -57.93 55.02 -10.26
C LEU A 547 -56.83 54.00 -9.87
N PRO A 548 -55.59 54.17 -10.35
CA PRO A 548 -54.49 53.28 -9.97
C PRO A 548 -54.19 53.39 -8.48
N LEU A 549 -53.81 52.28 -7.85
CA LEU A 549 -53.35 52.27 -6.47
C LEU A 549 -51.85 52.54 -6.41
N THR A 550 -51.44 53.52 -5.61
CA THR A 550 -50.02 53.82 -5.36
C THR A 550 -49.63 53.47 -3.93
N GLY A 551 -48.39 53.06 -3.72
CA GLY A 551 -47.87 52.76 -2.40
C GLY A 551 -46.40 52.36 -2.46
N THR A 552 -45.91 51.65 -1.46
CA THR A 552 -44.55 51.09 -1.46
C THR A 552 -44.56 49.60 -1.22
N ALA A 553 -43.80 48.83 -2.00
CA ALA A 553 -43.67 47.38 -1.87
C ALA A 553 -42.33 46.91 -2.44
N SER A 554 -41.80 45.80 -1.92
CA SER A 554 -40.58 45.17 -2.41
C SER A 554 -40.83 44.04 -3.41
N GLY A 555 -42.10 43.71 -3.69
CA GLY A 555 -42.46 42.58 -4.53
C GLY A 555 -43.97 42.38 -4.64
N GLY A 556 -44.39 41.17 -5.03
CA GLY A 556 -45.78 40.82 -5.26
C GLY A 556 -46.06 39.33 -5.04
N ARG A 557 -47.34 38.95 -5.00
CA ARG A 557 -47.77 37.55 -5.01
C ARG A 557 -48.00 37.10 -6.45
N VAL A 558 -47.33 36.02 -6.86
CA VAL A 558 -47.48 35.43 -8.19
C VAL A 558 -48.93 34.97 -8.40
N VAL A 559 -49.53 35.36 -9.54
CA VAL A 559 -50.90 34.99 -9.93
C VAL A 559 -50.88 33.83 -10.92
N ASP A 560 -50.08 33.96 -11.98
CA ASP A 560 -49.89 32.91 -12.99
C ASP A 560 -48.42 32.49 -13.03
N SER A 561 -48.09 31.41 -12.31
CA SER A 561 -46.74 30.84 -12.28
C SER A 561 -46.34 30.16 -13.60
N SER A 562 -47.29 29.93 -14.52
CA SER A 562 -47.01 29.36 -15.83
C SER A 562 -46.50 30.39 -16.83
N ASN A 563 -46.68 31.69 -16.54
CA ASN A 563 -46.21 32.77 -17.39
C ASN A 563 -44.68 32.70 -17.58
N ASN A 564 -44.24 32.87 -18.84
CA ASN A 564 -42.84 32.71 -19.21
C ASN A 564 -41.89 33.66 -18.45
N VAL A 565 -42.38 34.80 -17.94
CA VAL A 565 -41.51 35.73 -17.18
C VAL A 565 -40.86 35.09 -15.96
N TRP A 566 -41.46 34.01 -15.44
CA TRP A 566 -40.97 33.32 -14.25
C TRP A 566 -39.88 32.28 -14.53
N TRP A 567 -39.61 31.93 -15.77
CA TRP A 567 -38.69 30.81 -16.06
C TRP A 567 -37.94 30.92 -17.39
N PHE A 568 -38.27 31.87 -18.25
CA PHE A 568 -37.64 32.00 -19.57
C PHE A 568 -37.31 33.46 -19.95
N PRO A 569 -36.12 33.72 -20.52
CA PRO A 569 -35.03 32.76 -20.76
C PRO A 569 -34.26 32.38 -19.49
N ASN A 570 -34.28 33.22 -18.45
CA ASN A 570 -33.55 32.96 -17.22
C ASN A 570 -34.41 32.14 -16.25
N LEU A 571 -33.86 31.02 -15.77
CA LEU A 571 -34.50 30.17 -14.77
C LEU A 571 -34.43 30.82 -13.38
N LEU A 572 -35.52 30.71 -12.62
CA LEU A 572 -35.63 31.25 -11.26
C LEU A 572 -35.63 30.11 -10.22
N PRO A 573 -35.06 30.32 -9.02
CA PRO A 573 -35.02 29.29 -7.96
C PRO A 573 -36.39 28.92 -7.38
N ALA A 574 -37.35 29.87 -7.36
CA ALA A 574 -38.70 29.68 -6.85
C ALA A 574 -39.67 30.67 -7.52
N THR A 575 -40.86 30.20 -7.94
CA THR A 575 -41.82 30.95 -8.75
C THR A 575 -43.25 30.94 -8.21
N SER A 576 -43.44 30.56 -6.93
CA SER A 576 -44.76 30.50 -6.29
C SER A 576 -44.81 31.34 -5.02
N GLY A 577 -46.00 31.82 -4.68
CA GLY A 577 -46.23 32.62 -3.47
C GLY A 577 -45.80 34.09 -3.62
N VAL A 578 -45.31 34.68 -2.52
CA VAL A 578 -44.83 36.06 -2.48
C VAL A 578 -43.37 36.10 -2.94
N ILE A 579 -43.11 36.82 -4.03
CA ILE A 579 -41.77 37.00 -4.59
C ILE A 579 -41.21 38.38 -4.21
N THR A 580 -39.96 38.40 -3.76
CA THR A 580 -39.24 39.64 -3.43
C THR A 580 -38.36 40.07 -4.60
N LEU A 581 -38.70 41.20 -5.23
CA LEU A 581 -38.02 41.71 -6.42
C LEU A 581 -37.04 42.84 -6.10
N TYR A 582 -37.21 43.52 -4.96
CA TYR A 582 -36.35 44.61 -4.49
C TYR A 582 -35.84 44.35 -3.07
N ASN A 583 -34.64 44.85 -2.76
CA ASN A 583 -34.02 44.73 -1.44
C ASN A 583 -34.71 45.56 -0.35
N SER A 584 -35.53 46.55 -0.75
CA SER A 584 -36.33 47.39 0.13
C SER A 584 -37.67 47.74 -0.55
N ASN A 585 -38.62 48.27 0.22
CA ASN A 585 -39.86 48.78 -0.36
C ASN A 585 -39.56 49.95 -1.30
N VAL A 586 -40.08 49.88 -2.53
CA VAL A 586 -39.97 50.94 -3.55
C VAL A 586 -41.37 51.43 -3.94
N PRO A 587 -41.51 52.67 -4.45
CA PRO A 587 -42.80 53.14 -4.96
C PRO A 587 -43.36 52.20 -6.03
N PHE A 588 -44.67 51.97 -6.00
CA PHE A 588 -45.36 51.22 -7.04
C PHE A 588 -46.60 51.97 -7.54
N VAL A 589 -47.01 51.61 -8.75
CA VAL A 589 -48.33 51.87 -9.34
C VAL A 589 -48.95 50.51 -9.68
N ALA A 590 -50.14 50.21 -9.15
CA ALA A 590 -50.85 48.96 -9.38
C ALA A 590 -52.22 49.21 -9.99
N MET A 591 -52.58 48.38 -10.97
CA MET A 591 -53.84 48.50 -11.70
C MET A 591 -54.88 47.56 -11.14
N LEU A 592 -56.16 47.91 -11.27
CA LEU A 592 -57.25 47.01 -10.92
C LEU A 592 -57.09 45.70 -11.69
N ASN A 593 -57.13 44.59 -10.96
CA ASN A 593 -57.01 43.26 -11.52
C ASN A 593 -58.33 42.86 -12.20
N THR A 594 -58.48 43.20 -13.48
CA THR A 594 -59.64 42.83 -14.30
C THR A 594 -59.30 41.65 -15.22
N ALA A 595 -58.78 40.56 -14.66
CA ALA A 595 -58.33 39.38 -15.40
C ALA A 595 -59.34 38.96 -16.51
N GLY A 596 -58.85 38.82 -17.75
CA GLY A 596 -59.65 38.44 -18.92
C GLY A 596 -60.41 39.59 -19.60
N ALA A 597 -60.68 40.71 -18.92
CA ALA A 597 -61.32 41.86 -19.54
C ALA A 597 -60.36 42.55 -20.53
N GLY A 598 -60.76 42.69 -21.79
CA GLY A 598 -59.96 43.39 -22.81
C GLY A 598 -58.58 42.76 -23.08
N GLY A 599 -58.36 41.48 -22.76
CA GLY A 599 -57.08 40.80 -22.92
C GLY A 599 -56.06 41.06 -21.80
N VAL A 600 -56.52 41.52 -20.62
CA VAL A 600 -55.68 41.78 -19.45
C VAL A 600 -55.26 40.47 -18.74
N VAL A 601 -53.96 40.35 -18.44
CA VAL A 601 -53.31 39.20 -17.82
C VAL A 601 -52.54 39.65 -16.57
N PRO A 602 -53.07 39.44 -15.36
CA PRO A 602 -52.32 39.69 -14.12
C PRO A 602 -51.20 38.66 -13.95
N ILE A 603 -49.98 39.13 -13.76
CA ILE A 603 -48.81 38.28 -13.57
C ILE A 603 -48.48 38.17 -12.08
N ALA A 604 -48.46 39.30 -11.37
CA ALA A 604 -48.38 39.35 -9.91
C ALA A 604 -49.29 40.45 -9.33
N GLN A 605 -49.87 40.14 -8.17
CA GLN A 605 -50.75 41.04 -7.40
C GLN A 605 -50.07 41.53 -6.12
N LEU A 606 -50.64 42.53 -5.44
CA LEU A 606 -50.11 42.94 -4.14
C LEU A 606 -50.27 41.78 -3.12
N PRO A 607 -49.27 41.52 -2.25
CA PRO A 607 -49.28 40.37 -1.34
C PRO A 607 -50.51 40.31 -0.43
N ASP A 608 -50.97 41.48 0.02
CA ASP A 608 -52.06 41.69 0.98
C ASP A 608 -53.34 42.24 0.32
N ASN A 609 -53.34 42.45 -1.00
CA ASN A 609 -54.48 43.00 -1.73
C ASN A 609 -54.53 42.47 -3.17
N GLY A 610 -55.25 41.35 -3.37
CA GLY A 610 -55.38 40.70 -4.69
C GLY A 610 -56.20 41.49 -5.73
N THR A 611 -56.86 42.58 -5.32
CA THR A 611 -57.65 43.45 -6.21
C THR A 611 -56.76 44.28 -7.12
N PHE A 612 -55.49 44.49 -6.77
CA PHE A 612 -54.57 45.33 -7.54
C PHE A 612 -53.30 44.56 -7.95
N ALA A 613 -52.89 44.74 -9.20
CA ALA A 613 -51.74 44.12 -9.81
C ALA A 613 -50.70 45.17 -10.24
N PRO A 614 -49.53 45.24 -9.56
CA PRO A 614 -48.40 46.03 -10.02
C PRO A 614 -47.66 45.36 -11.20
N PHE A 615 -47.88 44.07 -11.46
CA PHE A 615 -47.27 43.37 -12.58
C PHE A 615 -48.36 42.75 -13.43
N ILE A 616 -48.72 43.44 -14.51
CA ILE A 616 -49.92 43.16 -15.31
C ILE A 616 -49.64 43.45 -16.77
N ALA A 617 -50.17 42.60 -17.65
CA ALA A 617 -50.01 42.74 -19.09
C ALA A 617 -51.37 42.84 -19.80
N GLN A 618 -51.37 43.31 -21.04
CA GLN A 618 -52.53 43.30 -21.94
C GLN A 618 -52.12 43.10 -23.38
N GLN A 619 -52.84 42.26 -24.11
CA GLN A 619 -52.70 42.15 -25.56
C GLN A 619 -53.76 42.98 -26.28
N VAL A 620 -53.33 43.87 -27.19
CA VAL A 620 -54.24 44.65 -28.05
C VAL A 620 -53.70 44.63 -29.48
N GLY A 621 -54.53 44.24 -30.45
CA GLY A 621 -54.15 44.23 -31.87
C GLY A 621 -52.94 43.35 -32.18
N GLY A 622 -52.71 42.29 -31.40
CA GLY A 622 -51.54 41.43 -31.50
C GLY A 622 -50.33 41.91 -30.69
N GLN A 623 -50.23 43.20 -30.35
CA GLN A 623 -49.14 43.80 -29.57
C GLN A 623 -49.31 43.62 -28.06
N CYS A 624 -48.22 43.41 -27.34
CA CYS A 624 -48.22 43.17 -25.90
C CYS A 624 -47.74 44.39 -25.11
N TYR A 625 -48.51 44.77 -24.09
CA TYR A 625 -48.21 45.89 -23.20
C TYR A 625 -48.08 45.35 -21.78
N LEU A 626 -46.93 45.55 -21.16
CA LEU A 626 -46.64 45.08 -19.81
C LEU A 626 -46.34 46.27 -18.91
N LEU A 627 -47.02 46.35 -17.78
CA LEU A 627 -46.69 47.28 -16.71
C LEU A 627 -45.80 46.57 -15.68
N TRP A 628 -44.55 47.02 -15.56
CA TRP A 628 -43.69 46.80 -14.41
C TRP A 628 -43.95 47.95 -13.42
N GLY A 629 -44.93 47.78 -12.54
CA GLY A 629 -45.49 48.86 -11.73
C GLY A 629 -44.55 49.42 -10.67
N TRP A 630 -43.44 48.77 -10.36
CA TRP A 630 -42.45 49.26 -9.40
C TRP A 630 -41.51 50.30 -10.03
N GLY A 631 -41.37 51.46 -9.38
CA GLY A 631 -40.54 52.58 -9.84
C GLY A 631 -39.15 52.66 -9.18
N GLY A 632 -38.68 51.59 -8.54
CA GLY A 632 -37.34 51.55 -7.94
C GLY A 632 -36.22 51.48 -9.00
N PRO A 633 -35.02 51.99 -8.73
CA PRO A 633 -33.89 51.90 -9.67
C PRO A 633 -33.38 50.45 -9.80
N PRO A 634 -32.69 50.10 -10.90
CA PRO A 634 -32.19 48.73 -11.12
C PRO A 634 -31.21 48.25 -10.04
N ALA A 635 -30.46 49.16 -9.40
CA ALA A 635 -29.55 48.83 -8.30
C ALA A 635 -30.27 48.35 -7.02
N ALA A 636 -31.56 48.67 -6.87
CA ALA A 636 -32.36 48.22 -5.73
C ALA A 636 -32.96 46.83 -5.94
N LEU A 637 -32.88 46.25 -7.14
CA LEU A 637 -33.39 44.92 -7.45
C LEU A 637 -32.59 43.83 -6.73
N THR A 638 -33.30 42.78 -6.30
CA THR A 638 -32.67 41.51 -5.94
C THR A 638 -32.13 40.82 -7.22
N ALA A 639 -31.29 39.80 -7.06
CA ALA A 639 -30.87 38.97 -8.21
C ALA A 639 -32.09 38.39 -8.95
N THR A 640 -33.10 37.91 -8.21
CA THR A 640 -34.38 37.46 -8.76
C THR A 640 -35.10 38.58 -9.51
N GLY A 641 -35.18 39.78 -8.94
CA GLY A 641 -35.79 40.95 -9.58
C GLY A 641 -35.16 41.30 -10.92
N GLN A 642 -33.82 41.28 -10.99
CA GLN A 642 -33.09 41.50 -12.24
C GLN A 642 -33.44 40.43 -13.30
N LEU A 643 -33.52 39.15 -12.92
CA LEU A 643 -33.85 38.07 -13.85
C LEU A 643 -35.30 38.15 -14.35
N VAL A 644 -36.26 38.40 -13.47
CA VAL A 644 -37.68 38.58 -13.84
C VAL A 644 -37.83 39.77 -14.79
N PHE A 645 -37.17 40.88 -14.49
CA PHE A 645 -37.19 42.05 -15.37
C PHE A 645 -36.62 41.71 -16.75
N MET A 646 -35.43 41.07 -16.83
CA MET A 646 -34.86 40.66 -18.10
C MET A 646 -35.76 39.67 -18.86
N ASN A 647 -36.38 38.72 -18.17
CA ASN A 647 -37.34 37.80 -18.77
C ASN A 647 -38.52 38.54 -19.40
N SER A 648 -39.02 39.58 -18.71
CA SER A 648 -40.12 40.41 -19.19
C SER A 648 -39.83 41.15 -20.50
N LEU A 649 -38.55 41.43 -20.78
CA LEU A 649 -38.11 42.07 -22.03
C LEU A 649 -37.92 41.07 -23.17
N LEU A 650 -37.63 39.81 -22.85
CA LEU A 650 -37.19 38.80 -23.81
C LEU A 650 -38.27 37.76 -24.09
N THR A 651 -39.38 37.78 -23.38
CA THR A 651 -40.51 36.88 -23.59
C THR A 651 -41.75 37.64 -24.05
N TYR A 652 -42.86 36.91 -24.27
CA TYR A 652 -44.16 37.49 -24.58
C TYR A 652 -45.09 37.39 -23.35
N PRO A 653 -45.12 38.40 -22.46
CA PRO A 653 -45.78 38.29 -21.16
C PRO A 653 -47.32 38.25 -21.24
N CYS A 654 -47.91 38.62 -22.38
CA CYS A 654 -49.36 38.68 -22.56
C CYS A 654 -50.04 37.34 -22.89
N THR A 655 -49.28 36.25 -23.01
CA THR A 655 -49.83 34.92 -23.31
C THR A 655 -49.35 33.91 -22.28
N SER A 656 -50.23 33.04 -21.79
CA SER A 656 -49.83 31.85 -21.03
C SER A 656 -49.45 30.72 -21.99
N ARG A 657 -48.21 30.20 -21.86
CA ARG A 657 -47.53 29.16 -22.66
C ARG A 657 -47.57 29.33 -24.20
N GLN A 658 -46.43 29.64 -24.80
CA GLN A 658 -46.04 28.96 -26.03
C GLN A 658 -45.34 27.63 -25.68
N GLN A 659 -45.68 26.61 -26.46
CA GLN A 659 -45.29 25.22 -26.32
C GLN A 659 -43.75 25.04 -26.27
N SER A 660 -43.31 24.25 -25.29
CA SER A 660 -42.18 23.31 -25.34
C SER A 660 -41.01 23.65 -26.27
N PHE A 661 -40.04 24.42 -25.78
CA PHE A 661 -38.66 24.37 -26.30
C PHE A 661 -37.66 23.75 -25.31
N LEU A 662 -38.12 23.35 -24.12
CA LEU A 662 -37.33 22.54 -23.20
C LEU A 662 -37.88 21.11 -23.23
N PRO A 663 -37.07 20.08 -23.48
CA PRO A 663 -37.45 18.74 -23.07
C PRO A 663 -37.72 18.81 -21.57
N VAL A 664 -38.85 18.26 -21.16
CA VAL A 664 -39.21 18.05 -19.76
C VAL A 664 -38.06 17.24 -19.14
N VAL A 665 -37.14 17.92 -18.47
CA VAL A 665 -36.25 17.27 -17.52
C VAL A 665 -37.14 16.99 -16.33
N ALA A 666 -37.64 15.76 -16.27
CA ALA A 666 -38.39 15.27 -15.13
C ALA A 666 -37.56 15.49 -13.86
N HIS A 667 -38.19 16.10 -12.86
CA HIS A 667 -37.66 16.21 -11.50
C HIS A 667 -37.39 14.84 -10.89
#